data_AF-A0A1Q7W071-F1
#
_entry.id   AF-A0A1Q7W071-F1
#
_cell.length_a   1.000
_cell.length_b   1.000
_cell.length_c   1.000
_cell.angle_alpha   90.00
_cell.angle_beta   90.00
_cell.angle_gamma   90.00
#
_symmetry.space_group_name_H-M   'P 1'
#
loop_
_entity.id
_entity.type
_entity.pdbx_description
1 polymer ?
#
loop_
_entity_poly.entity_id
_entity_poly.type
_entity_poly.pdbx_seq_one_letter_code
_entity_poly.pdbx_strand_id
1 'polypeptide(L)'
;LLLTAAVEPIGDGPLLWRALARLDVKPDAAAPAEAAGLLKLGAPVRFRHPLVRSAVWRGADAATLRAVHAALAEATDADRDPDRCAWHRAHAAIGPDEQIAAALERTADRALARGGRAAAASFLERAAALTPEPWDRARRALAAASAHLAAGAPARVPDLLAAAELGPVDSRQQAEAARLRARASYMTNPGRGAVRPLLAATAQLRELDPPAARQTCLSALGAAMWAGRLDPDSLRRTVEAARDLPPGDDMAGAFLRAFTTWSADGPAAAAPLLRRVLDAYAADADPGALWLAVAAAVELGDLRTVLNITDHAATLARATGALSLVPTALTYRMIALIHAGRFAETRDLLIEAATAEEAMGLSASMIVPAMLGAYRGRERSAADLIAALERDGEHRGLGRLLGVARCSRAVLYNALGNYPLALEAARRALEYQDFALHHWALTELVEAAVRVGDQVAAAEARERLADWARAGTPWAQGVHALAEALTAAPAAVGESTRPDRAAEVAQTESRYREAIDHFDRGGLGVLRTRSRLLFGEWLRRQNRRAQARVELRAAHETAAATGMEAFAERARRELLATGETVRRRSVGAPVLTPQETQIARLVIAGHSNAEIGAQLFLSPRTVEWHLRKVFTKLEISSRRELDGVLSGDAR
;
A
#
# COMPACT_ATOMS: atom_id res chain seq x y z
N LEU A 1 20.13 42.24 0.14
CA LEU A 1 19.33 41.86 -1.05
C LEU A 1 19.18 40.35 -1.22
N LEU A 2 20.24 39.60 -1.56
CA LEU A 2 20.13 38.15 -1.83
C LEU A 2 19.53 37.36 -0.66
N LEU A 3 19.91 37.67 0.58
CA LEU A 3 19.36 37.01 1.76
C LEU A 3 17.86 37.29 1.93
N THR A 4 17.43 38.55 1.81
CA THR A 4 16.01 38.93 1.86
C THR A 4 15.19 38.22 0.78
N ALA A 5 15.72 38.14 -0.44
CA ALA A 5 15.10 37.37 -1.52
C ALA A 5 15.10 35.85 -1.27
N ALA A 6 16.11 35.31 -0.57
CA ALA A 6 16.18 33.89 -0.24
C ALA A 6 15.18 33.51 0.87
N VAL A 7 14.95 34.41 1.83
CA VAL A 7 14.02 34.23 2.95
C VAL A 7 12.56 34.42 2.51
N GLU A 8 12.27 35.23 1.50
CA GLU A 8 10.93 35.43 0.92
C GLU A 8 10.63 34.38 -0.17
N PRO A 9 9.82 33.34 0.09
CA PRO A 9 9.68 32.19 -0.80
C PRO A 9 8.85 32.44 -2.06
N ILE A 10 8.00 33.48 -2.10
CA ILE A 10 7.02 33.69 -3.18
C ILE A 10 7.58 34.64 -4.25
N GLY A 11 8.68 35.33 -3.96
CA GLY A 11 9.32 36.26 -4.90
C GLY A 11 8.47 37.52 -5.16
N ASP A 12 7.70 37.97 -4.16
CA ASP A 12 6.93 39.21 -4.21
C ASP A 12 7.90 40.41 -4.27
N GLY A 13 8.06 40.98 -5.47
CA GLY A 13 8.97 42.10 -5.73
C GLY A 13 8.64 43.36 -4.91
N PRO A 14 7.38 43.84 -4.89
CA PRO A 14 6.97 44.93 -4.02
C PRO A 14 7.27 44.71 -2.53
N LEU A 15 6.98 43.52 -1.99
CA LEU A 15 7.29 43.20 -0.60
C LEU A 15 8.79 43.19 -0.34
N LEU A 16 9.57 42.57 -1.24
CA LEU A 16 11.03 42.55 -1.18
C LEU A 16 11.61 43.97 -1.09
N TRP A 17 11.14 44.88 -1.95
CA TRP A 17 11.62 46.27 -1.94
C TRP A 17 11.23 47.04 -0.68
N ARG A 18 10.01 46.85 -0.16
CA ARG A 18 9.61 47.44 1.12
C ARG A 18 10.47 46.94 2.28
N ALA A 19 10.81 45.65 2.31
CA ALA A 19 11.69 45.08 3.32
C ALA A 19 13.14 45.57 3.16
N LEU A 20 13.65 45.68 1.94
CA LEU A 20 14.99 46.20 1.67
C LEU A 20 15.15 47.67 2.06
N ALA A 21 14.13 48.50 1.86
CA ALA A 21 14.12 49.87 2.32
C ALA A 21 14.27 49.98 3.85
N ARG A 22 13.64 49.08 4.61
CA ARG A 22 13.80 49.01 6.08
C ARG A 22 15.19 48.54 6.52
N LEU A 23 15.91 47.81 5.66
CA LEU A 23 17.29 47.36 5.88
C LEU A 23 18.33 48.35 5.35
N ASP A 24 17.90 49.54 4.91
CA ASP A 24 18.74 50.56 4.26
C ASP A 24 19.51 50.04 3.02
N VAL A 25 18.91 49.07 2.31
CA VAL A 25 19.47 48.53 1.07
C VAL A 25 18.86 49.23 -0.12
N LYS A 26 19.68 50.05 -0.80
CA LYS A 26 19.28 50.81 -2.00
C LYS A 26 19.01 49.91 -3.21
N PRO A 27 18.14 50.34 -4.15
CA PRO A 27 17.88 49.62 -5.39
C PRO A 27 19.11 49.21 -6.20
N ASP A 28 20.15 50.05 -6.21
CA ASP A 28 21.39 49.80 -6.95
C ASP A 28 22.15 48.56 -6.48
N ALA A 29 21.86 48.05 -5.26
CA ALA A 29 22.41 46.78 -4.76
C ALA A 29 21.95 45.55 -5.56
N ALA A 30 20.94 45.70 -6.43
CA ALA A 30 20.48 44.66 -7.35
C ALA A 30 21.44 44.42 -8.52
N ALA A 31 22.05 45.48 -9.05
CA ALA A 31 22.79 45.41 -10.31
C ALA A 31 23.96 44.40 -10.28
N PRO A 32 24.76 44.28 -9.20
CA PRO A 32 25.80 43.25 -9.13
C PRO A 32 25.24 41.82 -9.10
N ALA A 33 24.10 41.60 -8.45
CA ALA A 33 23.48 40.28 -8.33
C ALA A 33 22.83 39.81 -9.64
N GLU A 34 22.25 40.74 -10.42
CA GLU A 34 21.72 40.47 -11.75
C GLU A 34 22.84 40.29 -12.78
N ALA A 35 23.88 41.13 -12.73
CA ALA A 35 25.06 41.01 -13.61
C ALA A 35 25.81 39.68 -13.40
N ALA A 36 25.89 39.20 -12.15
CA ALA A 36 26.45 37.88 -11.82
C ALA A 36 25.49 36.71 -12.15
N GLY A 37 24.27 36.99 -12.63
CA GLY A 37 23.28 35.98 -12.97
C GLY A 37 22.80 35.14 -11.78
N LEU A 38 22.90 35.66 -10.56
CA LEU A 38 22.50 34.97 -9.33
C LEU A 38 20.99 35.06 -9.11
N LEU A 39 20.41 36.18 -9.48
CA LEU A 39 19.01 36.54 -9.30
C LEU A 39 18.49 37.22 -10.57
N LYS A 40 17.22 37.02 -10.89
CA LYS A 40 16.46 37.82 -11.85
C LYS A 40 15.35 38.55 -11.11
N LEU A 41 15.37 39.88 -11.12
CA LEU A 41 14.30 40.68 -10.55
C LEU A 41 13.16 40.77 -11.56
N GLY A 42 11.98 40.30 -11.14
CA GLY A 42 10.75 40.29 -11.92
C GLY A 42 9.55 40.09 -11.00
N ALA A 43 8.36 39.96 -11.56
CA ALA A 43 7.16 39.54 -10.83
C ALA A 43 6.84 38.08 -11.24
N PRO A 44 7.49 37.05 -10.65
CA PRO A 44 8.21 37.04 -9.37
C PRO A 44 9.75 37.10 -9.47
N VAL A 45 10.39 37.45 -8.36
CA VAL A 45 11.85 37.40 -8.17
C VAL A 45 12.31 35.94 -8.14
N ARG A 46 13.30 35.58 -8.96
CA ARG A 46 13.75 34.19 -9.11
C ARG A 46 15.26 34.07 -9.01
N PHE A 47 15.72 33.09 -8.23
CA PHE A 47 17.11 32.65 -8.28
C PHE A 47 17.34 31.82 -9.54
N ARG A 48 18.53 31.94 -10.13
CA ARG A 48 18.91 31.12 -11.29
C ARG A 48 18.90 29.62 -10.98
N HIS A 49 19.28 29.26 -9.76
CA HIS A 49 19.31 27.87 -9.31
C HIS A 49 18.91 27.76 -7.82
N PRO A 50 18.11 26.75 -7.42
CA PRO A 50 17.69 26.56 -6.02
C PRO A 50 18.86 26.46 -5.02
N LEU A 51 20.01 25.95 -5.46
CA LEU A 51 21.22 25.87 -4.63
C LEU A 51 21.82 27.24 -4.28
N VAL A 52 21.67 28.26 -5.14
CA VAL A 52 22.13 29.62 -4.83
C VAL A 52 21.32 30.18 -3.66
N ARG A 53 19.99 29.99 -3.69
CA ARG A 53 19.09 30.37 -2.60
C ARG A 53 19.48 29.66 -1.29
N SER A 54 19.72 28.35 -1.36
CA SER A 54 20.15 27.55 -0.21
C SER A 54 21.51 28.00 0.35
N ALA A 55 22.49 28.28 -0.52
CA ALA A 55 23.82 28.74 -0.14
C ALA A 55 23.77 30.11 0.54
N VAL A 56 22.99 31.06 0.00
CA VAL A 56 22.79 32.38 0.60
C VAL A 56 22.12 32.27 1.97
N TRP A 57 21.10 31.42 2.11
CA TRP A 57 20.40 31.25 3.37
C TRP A 57 21.29 30.57 4.44
N ARG A 58 22.01 29.50 4.07
CA ARG A 58 22.93 28.79 4.98
C ARG A 58 24.19 29.58 5.35
N GLY A 59 24.61 30.51 4.49
CA GLY A 59 25.80 31.34 4.70
C GLY A 59 25.57 32.59 5.54
N ALA A 60 24.32 32.90 5.90
CA ALA A 60 23.99 34.06 6.71
C ALA A 60 24.20 33.80 8.21
N ASP A 61 24.73 34.81 8.92
CA ASP A 61 24.76 34.77 10.38
C ASP A 61 23.36 34.98 10.98
N ALA A 62 23.18 34.54 12.22
CA ALA A 62 21.87 34.57 12.88
C ALA A 62 21.33 35.98 13.12
N ALA A 63 22.19 37.00 13.30
CA ALA A 63 21.74 38.36 13.55
C ALA A 63 21.20 39.00 12.26
N THR A 64 21.92 38.84 11.15
CA THR A 64 21.47 39.30 9.83
C THR A 64 20.18 38.59 9.41
N LEU A 65 20.08 37.28 9.66
CA LEU A 65 18.86 36.52 9.35
C LEU A 65 17.65 37.03 10.15
N ARG A 66 17.81 37.29 11.45
CA ARG A 66 16.75 37.89 12.28
C ARG A 66 16.35 39.28 11.79
N ALA A 67 17.30 40.14 11.45
CA ALA A 67 17.02 41.48 10.92
C ALA A 67 16.22 41.42 9.61
N VAL A 68 16.56 40.49 8.72
CA VAL A 68 15.82 40.24 7.48
C VAL A 68 14.39 39.77 7.77
N HIS A 69 14.21 38.83 8.70
CA HIS A 69 12.87 38.41 9.12
C HIS A 69 12.07 39.55 9.76
N ALA A 70 12.69 40.41 10.59
CA ALA A 70 12.02 41.57 11.18
C ALA A 70 11.53 42.54 10.09
N ALA A 71 12.40 42.89 9.14
CA ALA A 71 12.04 43.77 8.03
C ALA A 71 10.93 43.18 7.14
N LEU A 72 10.92 41.87 6.89
CA LEU A 72 9.86 41.19 6.14
C LEU A 72 8.54 41.17 6.92
N ALA A 73 8.59 40.89 8.22
CA ALA A 73 7.41 40.93 9.08
C ALA A 73 6.75 42.31 9.09
N GLU A 74 7.55 43.37 9.19
CA GLU A 74 7.05 44.74 9.22
C GLU A 74 6.62 45.28 7.84
N ALA A 75 7.18 44.73 6.75
CA ALA A 75 6.79 45.08 5.39
C ALA A 75 5.55 44.31 4.90
N THR A 76 5.14 43.25 5.63
CA THR A 76 3.96 42.43 5.35
C THR A 76 2.73 43.06 5.99
N ASP A 77 1.67 43.22 5.19
CA ASP A 77 0.36 43.66 5.67
C ASP A 77 -0.29 42.51 6.47
N ALA A 78 -0.49 42.74 7.76
CA ALA A 78 -0.99 41.73 8.69
C ALA A 78 -2.47 41.38 8.44
N ASP A 79 -3.26 42.28 7.84
CA ASP A 79 -4.67 42.02 7.53
C ASP A 79 -4.79 41.18 6.25
N ARG A 80 -3.86 41.39 5.32
CA ARG A 80 -3.86 40.68 4.03
C ARG A 80 -3.12 39.34 4.06
N ASP A 81 -2.01 39.24 4.79
CA ASP A 81 -1.21 38.02 4.90
C ASP A 81 -0.74 37.79 6.36
N PRO A 82 -1.66 37.47 7.28
CA PRO A 82 -1.35 37.27 8.70
C PRO A 82 -0.40 36.08 8.92
N ASP A 83 -0.47 35.05 8.07
CA ASP A 83 0.34 33.83 8.19
C ASP A 83 1.82 34.14 7.93
N ARG A 84 2.10 34.86 6.85
CA ARG A 84 3.47 35.27 6.49
C ARG A 84 4.03 36.24 7.52
N CYS A 85 3.22 37.18 7.99
CA CYS A 85 3.60 38.11 9.05
C CYS A 85 3.99 37.36 10.34
N ALA A 86 3.15 36.43 10.81
CA ALA A 86 3.42 35.62 12.00
C ALA A 86 4.70 34.77 11.85
N TRP A 87 4.91 34.15 10.68
CA TRP A 87 6.10 33.36 10.40
C TRP A 87 7.39 34.19 10.49
N HIS A 88 7.42 35.37 9.87
CA HIS A 88 8.60 36.22 9.93
C HIS A 88 8.83 36.80 11.33
N ARG A 89 7.78 37.23 12.05
CA ARG A 89 7.91 37.67 13.46
C ARG A 89 8.52 36.58 14.33
N ALA A 90 8.07 35.34 14.14
CA ALA A 90 8.58 34.18 14.87
C ALA A 90 10.07 33.93 14.65
N HIS A 91 10.57 34.11 13.43
CA HIS A 91 11.99 33.95 13.13
C HIS A 91 12.84 35.18 13.52
N ALA A 92 12.23 36.36 13.67
CA ALA A 92 12.88 37.56 14.18
C ALA A 92 13.01 37.58 15.71
N ALA A 93 12.14 36.86 16.42
CA ALA A 93 12.10 36.83 17.88
C ALA A 93 13.43 36.36 18.50
N ILE A 94 13.88 37.07 19.53
CA ILE A 94 15.13 36.77 20.28
C ILE A 94 14.86 35.77 21.41
N GLY A 95 13.65 35.77 21.96
CA GLY A 95 13.24 34.89 23.05
C GLY A 95 11.74 34.55 22.97
N PRO A 96 11.19 33.91 24.01
CA PRO A 96 9.77 33.60 24.09
C PRO A 96 8.87 34.84 24.00
N ASP A 97 7.76 34.71 23.28
CA ASP A 97 6.73 35.74 23.08
C ASP A 97 5.37 35.06 22.86
N GLU A 98 4.45 35.25 23.81
CA GLU A 98 3.13 34.63 23.79
C GLU A 98 2.25 35.15 22.64
N GLN A 99 2.37 36.42 22.26
CA GLN A 99 1.57 36.98 21.17
C GLN A 99 1.97 36.36 19.83
N ILE A 100 3.27 36.13 19.63
CA ILE A 100 3.78 35.44 18.44
C ILE A 100 3.38 33.96 18.47
N ALA A 101 3.51 33.28 19.61
CA ALA A 101 3.11 31.89 19.76
C ALA A 101 1.61 31.67 19.43
N ALA A 102 0.72 32.50 19.99
CA ALA A 102 -0.71 32.45 19.71
C ALA A 102 -1.06 32.83 18.25
N ALA A 103 -0.27 33.72 17.61
CA ALA A 103 -0.44 34.02 16.19
C ALA A 103 -0.05 32.82 15.29
N LEU A 104 1.00 32.10 15.63
CA LEU A 104 1.42 30.88 14.94
C LEU A 104 0.41 29.74 15.11
N GLU A 105 -0.16 29.58 16.30
CA GLU A 105 -1.20 28.59 16.56
C GLU A 105 -2.43 28.82 15.66
N ARG A 106 -2.93 30.06 15.57
CA ARG A 106 -4.00 30.43 14.62
C ARG A 106 -3.60 30.25 13.16
N THR A 107 -2.32 30.44 12.85
CA THR A 107 -1.77 30.20 11.50
C THR A 107 -1.76 28.71 11.15
N ALA A 108 -1.47 27.85 12.12
CA ALA A 108 -1.57 26.41 11.96
C ALA A 108 -3.02 25.97 11.66
N ASP A 109 -4.02 26.52 12.35
CA ASP A 109 -5.43 26.23 12.07
C ASP A 109 -5.82 26.61 10.63
N ARG A 110 -5.39 27.79 10.15
CA ARG A 110 -5.62 28.23 8.76
C ARG A 110 -4.85 27.38 7.74
N ALA A 111 -3.66 26.90 8.09
CA ALA A 111 -2.91 25.97 7.25
C ALA A 111 -3.64 24.61 7.14
N LEU A 112 -4.15 24.08 8.26
CA LEU A 112 -4.94 22.84 8.28
C LEU A 112 -6.22 22.97 7.46
N ALA A 113 -6.95 24.09 7.57
CA ALA A 113 -8.16 24.35 6.79
C ALA A 113 -7.92 24.35 5.26
N ARG A 114 -6.68 24.63 4.82
CA ARG A 114 -6.24 24.57 3.42
C ARG A 114 -5.55 23.26 3.04
N GLY A 115 -5.53 22.27 3.92
CA GLY A 115 -4.88 20.96 3.71
C GLY A 115 -3.37 20.94 3.96
N GLY A 116 -2.77 22.03 4.43
CA GLY A 116 -1.33 22.18 4.65
C GLY A 116 -0.83 21.55 5.96
N ARG A 117 -0.89 20.21 6.08
CA ARG A 117 -0.52 19.47 7.32
C ARG A 117 0.93 19.71 7.77
N ALA A 118 1.89 19.66 6.84
CA ALA A 118 3.32 19.88 7.17
C ALA A 118 3.61 21.33 7.60
N ALA A 119 2.93 22.30 6.98
CA ALA A 119 3.03 23.71 7.37
C ALA A 119 2.46 23.93 8.77
N ALA A 120 1.26 23.39 9.05
CA ALA A 120 0.65 23.44 10.37
C ALA A 120 1.54 22.85 11.47
N ALA A 121 2.16 21.71 11.22
CA ALA A 121 3.11 21.09 12.15
C ALA A 121 4.31 22.00 12.44
N SER A 122 4.86 22.65 11.39
CA SER A 122 5.97 23.60 11.53
C SER A 122 5.59 24.86 12.31
N PHE A 123 4.37 25.39 12.10
CA PHE A 123 3.86 26.52 12.85
C PHE A 123 3.66 26.18 14.33
N LEU A 124 3.08 25.02 14.65
CA LEU A 124 2.88 24.57 16.03
C LEU A 124 4.21 24.29 16.75
N GLU A 125 5.19 23.68 16.07
CA GLU A 125 6.54 23.48 16.62
C GLU A 125 7.18 24.82 16.97
N ARG A 126 7.08 25.81 16.07
CA ARG A 126 7.60 27.15 16.35
C ARG A 126 6.82 27.86 17.44
N ALA A 127 5.50 27.67 17.52
CA ALA A 127 4.66 28.22 18.58
C ALA A 127 5.08 27.69 19.95
N ALA A 128 5.30 26.38 20.07
CA ALA A 128 5.80 25.76 21.30
C ALA A 128 7.15 26.33 21.72
N ALA A 129 8.10 26.48 20.78
CA ALA A 129 9.42 27.05 21.07
C ALA A 129 9.40 28.51 21.55
N LEU A 130 8.40 29.28 21.16
CA LEU A 130 8.22 30.69 21.56
C LEU A 130 7.30 30.87 22.77
N THR A 131 6.75 29.81 23.34
CA THR A 131 5.83 29.92 24.47
C THR A 131 6.57 30.10 25.80
N PRO A 132 6.36 31.21 26.53
CA PRO A 132 7.05 31.45 27.80
C PRO A 132 6.55 30.52 28.91
N GLU A 133 5.22 30.43 29.09
CA GLU A 133 4.58 29.67 30.16
C GLU A 133 4.80 28.16 30.00
N PRO A 134 5.35 27.44 31.00
CA PRO A 134 5.65 26.03 30.89
C PRO A 134 4.45 25.14 30.54
N TRP A 135 3.26 25.44 31.07
CA TRP A 135 2.07 24.64 30.84
C TRP A 135 1.54 24.78 29.40
N ASP A 136 1.47 26.02 28.89
CA ASP A 136 1.08 26.28 27.50
C ASP A 136 2.11 25.76 26.49
N ARG A 137 3.40 25.82 26.86
CA ARG A 137 4.47 25.25 26.05
C ARG A 137 4.29 23.73 25.91
N ALA A 138 3.98 23.02 27.00
CA ALA A 138 3.70 21.59 26.94
C ALA A 138 2.47 21.29 26.07
N ARG A 139 1.38 22.05 26.24
CA ARG A 139 0.17 21.92 25.40
C ARG A 139 0.47 22.08 23.91
N ARG A 140 1.19 23.13 23.52
CA ARG A 140 1.56 23.39 22.11
C ARG A 140 2.58 22.40 21.57
N ALA A 141 3.51 21.91 22.39
CA ALA A 141 4.46 20.88 21.99
C ALA A 141 3.77 19.53 21.70
N LEU A 142 2.79 19.13 22.51
CA LEU A 142 1.95 17.96 22.23
C LEU A 142 1.12 18.14 20.96
N ALA A 143 0.54 19.33 20.75
CA ALA A 143 -0.18 19.65 19.51
C ALA A 143 0.74 19.58 18.27
N ALA A 144 1.97 20.11 18.38
CA ALA A 144 2.97 20.02 17.33
C ALA A 144 3.36 18.57 17.04
N ALA A 145 3.59 17.75 18.06
CA ALA A 145 3.90 16.33 17.91
C ALA A 145 2.76 15.58 17.21
N SER A 146 1.51 15.84 17.59
CA SER A 146 0.33 15.28 16.93
C SER A 146 0.23 15.69 15.45
N ALA A 147 0.46 16.98 15.15
CA ALA A 147 0.45 17.50 13.78
C ALA A 147 1.57 16.90 12.92
N HIS A 148 2.77 16.70 13.47
CA HIS A 148 3.88 16.02 12.78
C HIS A 148 3.55 14.56 12.46
N LEU A 149 2.93 13.82 13.37
CA LEU A 149 2.45 12.46 13.08
C LEU A 149 1.38 12.45 11.97
N ALA A 150 0.42 13.37 12.03
CA ALA A 150 -0.61 13.51 10.99
C ALA A 150 -0.04 13.90 9.62
N ALA A 151 1.10 14.60 9.60
CA ALA A 151 1.85 14.94 8.39
C ALA A 151 2.77 13.82 7.89
N GLY A 152 2.86 12.68 8.59
CA GLY A 152 3.76 11.58 8.20
C GLY A 152 5.22 11.77 8.62
N ALA A 153 5.52 12.70 9.55
CA ALA A 153 6.87 13.09 9.94
C ALA A 153 7.18 12.73 11.41
N PRO A 154 7.36 11.44 11.75
CA PRO A 154 7.54 11.00 13.15
C PRO A 154 8.89 11.44 13.76
N ALA A 155 9.88 11.83 12.95
CA ALA A 155 11.24 12.10 13.41
C ALA A 155 11.35 13.26 14.42
N ARG A 156 10.46 14.26 14.34
CA ARG A 156 10.45 15.41 15.27
C ARG A 156 9.75 15.11 16.59
N VAL A 157 8.97 14.03 16.67
CA VAL A 157 8.11 13.74 17.83
C VAL A 157 8.92 13.54 19.12
N PRO A 158 10.04 12.79 19.16
CA PRO A 158 10.81 12.63 20.39
C PRO A 158 11.27 13.97 21.01
N ASP A 159 11.77 14.90 20.19
CA ASP A 159 12.23 16.22 20.65
C ASP A 159 11.08 17.07 21.20
N LEU A 160 9.92 17.02 20.54
CA LEU A 160 8.72 17.76 20.95
C LEU A 160 8.14 17.21 22.26
N LEU A 161 8.14 15.88 22.44
CA LEU A 161 7.72 15.26 23.69
C LEU A 161 8.68 15.58 24.83
N ALA A 162 10.00 15.55 24.57
CA ALA A 162 10.99 15.98 25.54
C ALA A 162 10.78 17.45 25.96
N ALA A 163 10.48 18.34 24.99
CA ALA A 163 10.18 19.73 25.28
C ALA A 163 8.90 19.92 26.12
N ALA A 164 7.88 19.07 25.90
CA ALA A 164 6.66 19.09 26.71
C ALA A 164 6.88 18.62 28.15
N GLU A 165 7.70 17.58 28.34
CA GLU A 165 8.01 16.97 29.63
C GLU A 165 8.97 17.80 30.51
N LEU A 166 9.55 18.87 29.98
CA LEU A 166 10.33 19.85 30.77
C LEU A 166 9.44 20.74 31.67
N GLY A 167 8.12 20.79 31.42
CA GLY A 167 7.15 21.54 32.21
C GLY A 167 6.28 20.65 33.11
N PRO A 168 5.44 21.25 33.98
CA PRO A 168 4.44 20.48 34.72
C PRO A 168 3.42 19.90 33.75
N VAL A 169 3.30 18.57 33.72
CA VAL A 169 2.35 17.83 32.90
C VAL A 169 1.30 17.15 33.77
N ASP A 170 0.02 17.39 33.48
CA ASP A 170 -1.07 16.68 34.14
C ASP A 170 -1.20 15.22 33.65
N SER A 171 -2.03 14.42 34.31
CA SER A 171 -2.23 13.01 33.94
C SER A 171 -2.73 12.81 32.51
N ARG A 172 -3.50 13.77 31.96
CA ARG A 172 -4.02 13.71 30.58
C ARG A 172 -2.92 14.00 29.56
N GLN A 173 -2.10 15.01 29.82
CA GLN A 173 -0.93 15.36 29.01
C GLN A 173 0.13 14.25 29.04
N GLN A 174 0.36 13.61 30.18
CA GLN A 174 1.24 12.44 30.29
C GLN A 174 0.73 11.26 29.46
N ALA A 175 -0.57 10.94 29.54
CA ALA A 175 -1.18 9.89 28.74
C ALA A 175 -1.12 10.20 27.23
N GLU A 176 -1.33 11.45 26.84
CA GLU A 176 -1.20 11.90 25.45
C GLU A 176 0.25 11.83 24.95
N ALA A 177 1.23 12.23 25.76
CA ALA A 177 2.65 12.08 25.43
C ALA A 177 3.03 10.61 25.22
N ALA A 178 2.57 9.72 26.10
CA ALA A 178 2.77 8.28 25.96
C ALA A 178 2.13 7.73 24.67
N ARG A 179 0.93 8.19 24.33
CA ARG A 179 0.23 7.84 23.08
C ARG A 179 1.01 8.29 21.86
N LEU A 180 1.43 9.55 21.80
CA LEU A 180 2.18 10.11 20.68
C LEU A 180 3.54 9.41 20.50
N ARG A 181 4.22 9.09 21.61
CA ARG A 181 5.47 8.31 21.61
C ARG A 181 5.27 6.92 21.03
N ALA A 182 4.23 6.21 21.47
CA ALA A 182 3.89 4.88 20.98
C ALA A 182 3.51 4.90 19.48
N ARG A 183 2.73 5.90 19.04
CA ARG A 183 2.35 6.07 17.62
C ARG A 183 3.55 6.40 16.73
N ALA A 184 4.47 7.27 17.18
CA ALA A 184 5.69 7.57 16.44
C ALA A 184 6.55 6.31 16.22
N SER A 185 6.73 5.52 17.28
CA SER A 185 7.42 4.23 17.21
C SER A 185 6.75 3.28 16.21
N TYR A 186 5.42 3.12 16.30
CA TYR A 186 4.63 2.28 15.39
C TYR A 186 4.79 2.65 13.91
N MET A 187 4.79 3.95 13.58
CA MET A 187 4.97 4.39 12.18
C MET A 187 6.33 4.02 11.60
N THR A 188 7.37 4.01 12.43
CA THR A 188 8.73 3.64 12.00
C THR A 188 8.98 2.13 12.04
N ASN A 189 8.36 1.43 12.99
CA ASN A 189 8.54 0.00 13.20
C ASN A 189 7.22 -0.65 13.66
N PRO A 190 6.33 -1.04 12.73
CA PRO A 190 4.99 -1.54 13.08
C PRO A 190 4.99 -2.98 13.61
N GLY A 191 6.15 -3.61 13.81
CA GLY A 191 6.28 -4.99 14.28
C GLY A 191 6.01 -5.18 15.77
N ARG A 192 6.43 -6.33 16.31
CA ARG A 192 6.16 -6.74 17.70
C ARG A 192 6.55 -5.71 18.77
N GLY A 193 7.55 -4.85 18.50
CA GLY A 193 8.00 -3.81 19.43
C GLY A 193 6.95 -2.72 19.69
N ALA A 194 6.00 -2.51 18.78
CA ALA A 194 5.01 -1.43 18.89
C ALA A 194 3.76 -1.82 19.72
N VAL A 195 3.46 -3.11 19.86
CA VAL A 195 2.21 -3.58 20.48
C VAL A 195 2.12 -3.17 21.95
N ARG A 196 3.13 -3.51 22.77
CA ARG A 196 3.10 -3.25 24.23
C ARG A 196 3.02 -1.75 24.56
N PRO A 197 3.83 -0.85 23.96
CA PRO A 197 3.70 0.58 24.18
C PRO A 197 2.31 1.13 23.84
N LEU A 198 1.68 0.67 22.76
CA LEU A 198 0.34 1.11 22.36
C LEU A 198 -0.73 0.61 23.35
N LEU A 199 -0.63 -0.62 23.84
CA LEU A 199 -1.56 -1.13 24.87
C LEU A 199 -1.39 -0.42 26.21
N ALA A 200 -0.16 -0.08 26.60
CA ALA A 200 0.10 0.71 27.81
C ALA A 200 -0.52 2.12 27.72
N ALA A 201 -0.36 2.80 26.57
CA ALA A 201 -1.01 4.09 26.33
C ALA A 201 -2.54 3.97 26.29
N THR A 202 -3.07 2.89 25.72
CA THR A 202 -4.51 2.59 25.72
C THR A 202 -5.07 2.50 27.14
N ALA A 203 -4.39 1.78 28.03
CA ALA A 203 -4.82 1.61 29.43
C ALA A 203 -4.83 2.94 30.19
N GLN A 204 -3.82 3.80 29.98
CA GLN A 204 -3.78 5.14 30.60
C GLN A 204 -4.91 6.05 30.13
N LEU A 205 -5.30 5.95 28.86
CA LEU A 205 -6.36 6.78 28.27
C LEU A 205 -7.77 6.27 28.54
N ARG A 206 -7.94 5.02 28.99
CA ARG A 206 -9.25 4.37 29.12
C ARG A 206 -10.30 5.22 29.83
N GLU A 207 -9.93 5.84 30.95
CA GLU A 207 -10.83 6.66 31.77
C GLU A 207 -10.70 8.16 31.47
N LEU A 208 -9.56 8.60 30.92
CA LEU A 208 -9.26 10.01 30.66
C LEU A 208 -9.80 10.50 29.31
N ASP A 209 -9.78 9.65 28.29
CA ASP A 209 -10.20 9.93 26.92
C ASP A 209 -10.57 8.62 26.18
N PRO A 210 -11.79 8.09 26.37
CA PRO A 210 -12.21 6.84 25.76
C PRO A 210 -12.10 6.80 24.22
N PRO A 211 -12.45 7.88 23.46
CA PRO A 211 -12.20 7.92 22.02
C PRO A 211 -10.70 7.77 21.66
N ALA A 212 -9.81 8.49 22.33
CA ALA A 212 -8.37 8.36 22.08
C ALA A 212 -7.84 6.97 22.48
N ALA A 213 -8.38 6.37 23.54
CA ALA A 213 -8.06 5.00 23.94
C ALA A 213 -8.44 3.99 22.84
N ARG A 214 -9.65 4.08 22.27
CA ARG A 214 -10.08 3.23 21.15
C ARG A 214 -9.19 3.40 19.92
N GLN A 215 -8.86 4.63 19.54
CA GLN A 215 -7.98 4.87 18.39
C GLN A 215 -6.55 4.32 18.62
N THR A 216 -6.07 4.37 19.86
CA THR A 216 -4.77 3.82 20.24
C THR A 216 -4.78 2.30 20.25
N CYS A 217 -5.85 1.69 20.76
CA CYS A 217 -6.08 0.25 20.71
C CYS A 217 -6.19 -0.26 19.27
N LEU A 218 -6.84 0.49 18.38
CA LEU A 218 -6.89 0.19 16.95
C LEU A 218 -5.50 0.19 16.30
N SER A 219 -4.64 1.13 16.70
CA SER A 219 -3.23 1.14 16.28
C SER A 219 -2.48 -0.07 16.83
N ALA A 220 -2.76 -0.48 18.08
CA ALA A 220 -2.20 -1.68 18.68
C ALA A 220 -2.63 -2.95 17.92
N LEU A 221 -3.87 -3.00 17.45
CA LEU A 221 -4.38 -4.07 16.61
C LEU A 221 -3.65 -4.12 15.26
N GLY A 222 -3.45 -2.97 14.61
CA GLY A 222 -2.62 -2.89 13.40
C GLY A 222 -1.20 -3.40 13.64
N ALA A 223 -0.57 -3.02 14.76
CA ALA A 223 0.74 -3.52 15.16
C ALA A 223 0.75 -5.03 15.44
N ALA A 224 -0.27 -5.55 16.12
CA ALA A 224 -0.41 -6.97 16.41
C ALA A 224 -0.63 -7.80 15.13
N MET A 225 -1.37 -7.27 14.15
CA MET A 225 -1.52 -7.88 12.82
C MET A 225 -0.19 -7.93 12.05
N TRP A 226 0.68 -6.93 12.19
CA TRP A 226 2.02 -6.91 11.58
C TRP A 226 3.01 -7.81 12.31
N ALA A 227 2.99 -7.80 13.64
CA ALA A 227 3.77 -8.68 14.50
C ALA A 227 3.44 -10.16 14.21
N GLY A 228 2.14 -10.46 14.05
CA GLY A 228 1.61 -11.75 13.63
C GLY A 228 2.24 -12.92 14.38
N ARG A 229 2.65 -13.94 13.63
CA ARG A 229 3.30 -15.16 14.15
C ARG A 229 4.63 -14.96 14.89
N LEU A 230 5.26 -13.78 14.83
CA LEU A 230 6.46 -13.47 15.62
C LEU A 230 6.13 -12.95 17.02
N ASP A 231 4.87 -12.64 17.30
CA ASP A 231 4.32 -12.43 18.65
C ASP A 231 2.87 -12.97 18.72
N PRO A 232 2.67 -14.30 18.80
CA PRO A 232 1.35 -14.91 18.71
C PRO A 232 0.34 -14.40 19.76
N ASP A 233 0.84 -14.00 20.94
CA ASP A 233 0.03 -13.46 22.03
C ASP A 233 -0.41 -11.99 21.82
N SER A 234 0.17 -11.28 20.84
CA SER A 234 -0.13 -9.86 20.60
C SER A 234 -1.60 -9.60 20.28
N LEU A 235 -2.19 -10.44 19.41
CA LEU A 235 -3.60 -10.33 19.05
C LEU A 235 -4.49 -10.58 20.27
N ARG A 236 -4.21 -11.64 21.04
CA ARG A 236 -4.96 -11.98 22.25
C ARG A 236 -4.95 -10.83 23.27
N ARG A 237 -3.77 -10.29 23.58
CA ARG A 237 -3.62 -9.12 24.47
C ARG A 237 -4.39 -7.89 23.97
N THR A 238 -4.41 -7.69 22.65
CA THR A 238 -5.12 -6.56 22.05
C THR A 238 -6.64 -6.74 22.12
N VAL A 239 -7.13 -7.97 21.92
CA VAL A 239 -8.55 -8.32 22.08
C VAL A 239 -8.99 -8.16 23.53
N GLU A 240 -8.19 -8.60 24.50
CA GLU A 240 -8.42 -8.40 25.93
C GLU A 240 -8.53 -6.90 26.24
N ALA A 241 -7.55 -6.09 25.82
CA ALA A 241 -7.57 -4.65 26.01
C ALA A 241 -8.78 -3.97 25.34
N ALA A 242 -9.18 -4.42 24.14
CA ALA A 242 -10.32 -3.88 23.42
C ALA A 242 -11.66 -4.16 24.14
N ARG A 243 -11.78 -5.31 24.82
CA ARG A 243 -12.98 -5.66 25.62
C ARG A 243 -13.13 -4.82 26.87
N ASP A 244 -12.01 -4.37 27.44
CA ASP A 244 -11.99 -3.51 28.63
C ASP A 244 -12.29 -2.03 28.34
N LEU A 245 -12.39 -1.65 27.05
CA LEU A 245 -12.69 -0.27 26.66
C LEU A 245 -14.20 0.00 26.66
N PRO A 246 -14.62 1.23 27.04
CA PRO A 246 -15.99 1.67 26.85
C PRO A 246 -16.40 1.59 25.36
N PRO A 247 -17.58 1.02 25.04
CA PRO A 247 -18.05 0.96 23.67
C PRO A 247 -18.22 2.36 23.08
N GLY A 248 -18.04 2.49 21.77
CA GLY A 248 -18.27 3.74 21.05
C GLY A 248 -18.63 3.49 19.59
N ASP A 249 -19.43 4.38 19.01
CA ASP A 249 -19.91 4.25 17.63
C ASP A 249 -18.98 4.87 16.59
N ASP A 250 -17.81 5.35 17.02
CA ASP A 250 -16.72 5.74 16.12
C ASP A 250 -16.16 4.54 15.34
N MET A 251 -15.44 4.84 14.26
CA MET A 251 -14.89 3.82 13.37
C MET A 251 -13.96 2.85 14.09
N ALA A 252 -13.15 3.36 15.03
CA ALA A 252 -12.27 2.54 15.86
C ALA A 252 -13.07 1.53 16.69
N GLY A 253 -14.11 1.98 17.40
CA GLY A 253 -14.97 1.13 18.21
C GLY A 253 -15.73 0.10 17.38
N ALA A 254 -16.23 0.47 16.20
CA ALA A 254 -16.91 -0.45 15.29
C ALA A 254 -15.96 -1.56 14.79
N PHE A 255 -14.74 -1.22 14.37
CA PHE A 255 -13.77 -2.22 13.92
C PHE A 255 -13.25 -3.09 15.06
N LEU A 256 -12.96 -2.51 16.23
CA LEU A 256 -12.55 -3.28 17.41
C LEU A 256 -13.61 -4.30 17.81
N ARG A 257 -14.91 -3.94 17.78
CA ARG A 257 -16.02 -4.89 18.00
C ARG A 257 -16.04 -6.00 16.94
N ALA A 258 -15.92 -5.65 15.66
CA ALA A 258 -15.91 -6.64 14.60
C ALA A 258 -14.75 -7.63 14.76
N PHE A 259 -13.57 -7.13 15.13
CA PHE A 259 -12.38 -7.95 15.35
C PHE A 259 -12.47 -8.82 16.61
N THR A 260 -13.00 -8.30 17.72
CA THR A 260 -13.17 -9.10 18.94
C THR A 260 -14.20 -10.21 18.78
N THR A 261 -15.28 -9.98 18.01
CA THR A 261 -16.22 -11.02 17.57
C THR A 261 -15.53 -12.02 16.64
N TRP A 262 -14.75 -11.57 15.66
CA TRP A 262 -14.00 -12.48 14.77
C TRP A 262 -13.09 -13.42 15.55
N SER A 263 -12.39 -12.88 16.55
CA SER A 263 -11.47 -13.66 17.39
C SER A 263 -12.17 -14.62 18.34
N ALA A 264 -13.41 -14.34 18.75
CA ALA A 264 -14.15 -15.15 19.73
C ALA A 264 -15.05 -16.19 19.05
N ASP A 265 -15.79 -15.76 18.05
CA ASP A 265 -16.93 -16.46 17.46
C ASP A 265 -16.70 -16.83 15.98
N GLY A 266 -15.59 -16.37 15.40
CA GLY A 266 -15.17 -16.70 14.04
C GLY A 266 -15.65 -15.73 12.95
N PRO A 267 -15.23 -15.97 11.68
CA PRO A 267 -15.51 -15.10 10.55
C PRO A 267 -17.00 -14.89 10.26
N ALA A 268 -17.81 -15.94 10.38
CA ALA A 268 -19.25 -15.86 10.09
C ALA A 268 -19.98 -14.88 11.02
N ALA A 269 -19.66 -14.91 12.32
CA ALA A 269 -20.24 -14.02 13.31
C ALA A 269 -19.79 -12.55 13.14
N ALA A 270 -18.54 -12.35 12.70
CA ALA A 270 -17.98 -11.01 12.47
C ALA A 270 -18.46 -10.37 11.15
N ALA A 271 -18.86 -11.17 10.16
CA ALA A 271 -19.23 -10.69 8.83
C ALA A 271 -20.23 -9.51 8.80
N PRO A 272 -21.37 -9.53 9.52
CA PRO A 272 -22.29 -8.39 9.54
C PRO A 272 -21.66 -7.12 10.16
N LEU A 273 -20.75 -7.26 11.12
CA LEU A 273 -20.06 -6.13 11.76
C LEU A 273 -19.01 -5.53 10.82
N LEU A 274 -18.25 -6.38 10.11
CA LEU A 274 -17.29 -5.94 9.09
C LEU A 274 -17.98 -5.20 7.94
N ARG A 275 -19.18 -5.63 7.51
CA ARG A 275 -19.99 -4.91 6.51
C ARG A 275 -20.34 -3.50 6.96
N ARG A 276 -20.80 -3.34 8.21
CA ARG A 276 -21.11 -2.02 8.78
C ARG A 276 -19.89 -1.10 8.81
N VAL A 277 -18.70 -1.65 9.08
CA VAL A 277 -17.47 -0.86 9.03
C VAL A 277 -17.17 -0.38 7.61
N LEU A 278 -17.36 -1.23 6.60
CA LEU A 278 -17.19 -0.84 5.20
C LEU A 278 -18.22 0.20 4.75
N ASP A 279 -19.47 0.08 5.17
CA ASP A 279 -20.54 1.04 4.86
C ASP A 279 -20.22 2.42 5.45
N ALA A 280 -19.75 2.47 6.69
CA ALA A 280 -19.31 3.70 7.33
C ALA A 280 -18.04 4.28 6.70
N TYR A 281 -17.09 3.43 6.30
CA TYR A 281 -15.92 3.88 5.54
C TYR A 281 -16.30 4.49 4.19
N ALA A 282 -17.28 3.91 3.48
CA ALA A 282 -17.73 4.43 2.19
C ALA A 282 -18.38 5.83 2.30
N ALA A 283 -18.89 6.19 3.49
CA ALA A 283 -19.51 7.49 3.73
C ALA A 283 -18.50 8.64 3.96
N ASP A 284 -17.36 8.35 4.60
CA ASP A 284 -16.38 9.38 5.05
C ASP A 284 -14.97 9.20 4.43
N ALA A 285 -14.70 8.05 3.80
CA ALA A 285 -13.50 7.70 3.03
C ALA A 285 -12.16 8.19 3.61
N ASP A 286 -12.00 8.15 4.95
CA ASP A 286 -10.77 8.61 5.61
C ASP A 286 -9.54 7.81 5.10
N PRO A 287 -8.54 8.47 4.50
CA PRO A 287 -7.33 7.77 4.06
C PRO A 287 -6.59 7.05 5.19
N GLY A 288 -6.70 7.53 6.44
CA GLY A 288 -6.10 6.89 7.61
C GLY A 288 -6.72 5.52 7.95
N ALA A 289 -7.96 5.28 7.55
CA ALA A 289 -8.70 4.04 7.76
C ALA A 289 -8.63 3.06 6.57
N LEU A 290 -7.90 3.40 5.49
CA LEU A 290 -7.80 2.57 4.28
C LEU A 290 -7.40 1.12 4.58
N TRP A 291 -6.39 0.91 5.43
CA TRP A 291 -5.89 -0.42 5.74
C TRP A 291 -6.94 -1.28 6.48
N LEU A 292 -7.80 -0.67 7.29
CA LEU A 292 -8.91 -1.32 7.99
C LEU A 292 -9.97 -1.78 7.00
N ALA A 293 -10.36 -0.87 6.12
CA ALA A 293 -11.38 -1.13 5.12
C ALA A 293 -10.92 -2.23 4.14
N VAL A 294 -9.66 -2.20 3.70
CA VAL A 294 -9.09 -3.27 2.88
C VAL A 294 -9.06 -4.59 3.64
N ALA A 295 -8.59 -4.61 4.89
CA ALA A 295 -8.54 -5.84 5.69
C ALA A 295 -9.94 -6.44 5.91
N ALA A 296 -10.95 -5.62 6.23
CA ALA A 296 -12.33 -6.05 6.39
C ALA A 296 -12.93 -6.61 5.08
N ALA A 297 -12.71 -5.94 3.96
CA ALA A 297 -13.23 -6.38 2.66
C ALA A 297 -12.56 -7.69 2.18
N VAL A 298 -11.25 -7.87 2.42
CA VAL A 298 -10.56 -9.13 2.15
C VAL A 298 -11.06 -10.25 3.05
N GLU A 299 -11.20 -10.01 4.36
CA GLU A 299 -11.73 -11.00 5.30
C GLU A 299 -13.17 -11.40 4.96
N LEU A 300 -13.98 -10.50 4.40
CA LEU A 300 -15.32 -10.82 3.88
C LEU A 300 -15.31 -11.56 2.54
N GLY A 301 -14.19 -11.56 1.80
CA GLY A 301 -14.12 -12.07 0.44
C GLY A 301 -14.80 -11.16 -0.59
N ASP A 302 -14.77 -9.84 -0.42
CA ASP A 302 -15.36 -8.88 -1.37
C ASP A 302 -14.29 -8.17 -2.19
N LEU A 303 -13.79 -8.85 -3.22
CA LEU A 303 -12.77 -8.29 -4.12
C LEU A 303 -13.23 -6.99 -4.80
N ARG A 304 -14.52 -6.87 -5.14
CA ARG A 304 -15.05 -5.69 -5.83
C ARG A 304 -14.96 -4.45 -4.93
N THR A 305 -15.31 -4.61 -3.66
CA THR A 305 -15.14 -3.55 -2.66
C THR A 305 -13.68 -3.19 -2.44
N VAL A 306 -12.76 -4.18 -2.38
CA VAL A 306 -11.31 -3.90 -2.30
C VAL A 306 -10.84 -3.08 -3.52
N LEU A 307 -11.23 -3.47 -4.73
CA LEU A 307 -10.88 -2.75 -5.96
C LEU A 307 -11.38 -1.30 -5.92
N ASN A 308 -12.64 -1.08 -5.54
CA ASN A 308 -13.24 0.26 -5.48
C ASN A 308 -12.55 1.17 -4.46
N ILE A 309 -12.34 0.67 -3.23
CA ILE A 309 -11.72 1.43 -2.14
C ILE A 309 -10.28 1.81 -2.48
N THR A 310 -9.52 0.87 -3.03
CA THR A 310 -8.10 1.10 -3.36
C THR A 310 -7.92 2.00 -4.59
N ASP A 311 -8.84 1.94 -5.56
CA ASP A 311 -8.85 2.83 -6.73
C ASP A 311 -9.18 4.27 -6.33
N HIS A 312 -10.19 4.44 -5.46
CA HIS A 312 -10.53 5.74 -4.89
C HIS A 312 -9.37 6.31 -4.09
N ALA A 313 -8.75 5.51 -3.23
CA ALA A 313 -7.60 5.94 -2.42
C ALA A 313 -6.39 6.34 -3.28
N ALA A 314 -6.07 5.58 -4.32
CA ALA A 314 -4.99 5.93 -5.25
C ALA A 314 -5.28 7.24 -6.00
N THR A 315 -6.52 7.44 -6.43
CA THR A 315 -6.96 8.67 -7.10
C THR A 315 -6.88 9.87 -6.16
N LEU A 316 -7.37 9.72 -4.92
CA LEU A 316 -7.34 10.78 -3.90
C LEU A 316 -5.90 11.14 -3.51
N ALA A 317 -5.03 10.15 -3.32
CA ALA A 317 -3.62 10.38 -2.99
C ALA A 317 -2.91 11.18 -4.10
N ARG A 318 -3.20 10.87 -5.37
CA ARG A 318 -2.68 11.63 -6.53
C ARG A 318 -3.24 13.04 -6.59
N ALA A 319 -4.56 13.20 -6.44
CA ALA A 319 -5.23 14.51 -6.53
C ALA A 319 -4.81 15.48 -5.41
N THR A 320 -4.54 14.97 -4.21
CA THR A 320 -4.19 15.78 -3.04
C THR A 320 -2.68 15.97 -2.84
N GLY A 321 -1.84 15.31 -3.66
CA GLY A 321 -0.38 15.33 -3.50
C GLY A 321 0.10 14.68 -2.19
N ALA A 322 -0.74 13.85 -1.56
CA ALA A 322 -0.42 13.16 -0.31
C ALA A 322 0.53 11.98 -0.57
N LEU A 323 1.80 12.30 -0.84
CA LEU A 323 2.86 11.36 -1.23
C LEU A 323 2.97 10.14 -0.29
N SER A 324 2.77 10.33 1.01
CA SER A 324 2.84 9.26 2.02
C SER A 324 1.75 8.19 1.89
N LEU A 325 0.63 8.48 1.23
CA LEU A 325 -0.48 7.54 1.03
C LEU A 325 -0.36 6.72 -0.26
N VAL A 326 0.44 7.21 -1.22
CA VAL A 326 0.55 6.61 -2.56
C VAL A 326 1.05 5.16 -2.49
N PRO A 327 2.17 4.80 -1.84
CA PRO A 327 2.66 3.42 -1.87
C PRO A 327 1.71 2.44 -1.20
N THR A 328 1.07 2.85 -0.10
CA THR A 328 0.11 2.01 0.63
C THR A 328 -1.13 1.73 -0.23
N ALA A 329 -1.70 2.76 -0.86
CA ALA A 329 -2.86 2.60 -1.74
C ALA A 329 -2.52 1.73 -2.96
N LEU A 330 -1.37 1.96 -3.59
CA LEU A 330 -0.90 1.17 -4.72
C LEU A 330 -0.63 -0.29 -4.35
N THR A 331 -0.04 -0.54 -3.18
CA THR A 331 0.22 -1.91 -2.68
C THR A 331 -1.08 -2.70 -2.56
N TYR A 332 -2.11 -2.15 -1.89
CA TYR A 332 -3.39 -2.84 -1.75
C TYR A 332 -4.12 -2.99 -3.09
N ARG A 333 -4.06 -1.98 -3.97
CA ARG A 333 -4.62 -2.05 -5.32
C ARG A 333 -3.98 -3.18 -6.12
N MET A 334 -2.66 -3.31 -6.07
CA MET A 334 -1.88 -4.35 -6.76
C MET A 334 -2.24 -5.75 -6.26
N ILE A 335 -2.41 -5.94 -4.96
CA ILE A 335 -2.87 -7.23 -4.39
C ILE A 335 -4.25 -7.60 -4.94
N ALA A 336 -5.18 -6.65 -5.00
CA ALA A 336 -6.51 -6.87 -5.58
C ALA A 336 -6.45 -7.18 -7.08
N LEU A 337 -5.59 -6.48 -7.85
CA LEU A 337 -5.36 -6.77 -9.27
C LEU A 337 -4.81 -8.18 -9.51
N ILE A 338 -3.94 -8.68 -8.62
CA ILE A 338 -3.45 -10.06 -8.68
C ILE A 338 -4.62 -11.03 -8.55
N HIS A 339 -5.49 -10.89 -7.55
CA HIS A 339 -6.66 -11.76 -7.42
C HIS A 339 -7.61 -11.68 -8.62
N ALA A 340 -7.74 -10.49 -9.21
CA ALA A 340 -8.53 -10.26 -10.43
C ALA A 340 -7.90 -10.82 -11.71
N GLY A 341 -6.63 -11.25 -11.69
CA GLY A 341 -5.89 -11.72 -12.87
C GLY A 341 -5.38 -10.60 -13.79
N ARG A 342 -5.22 -9.38 -13.28
CA ARG A 342 -4.78 -8.19 -14.04
C ARG A 342 -3.28 -7.92 -13.85
N PHE A 343 -2.44 -8.90 -14.17
CA PHE A 343 -0.99 -8.87 -13.87
C PHE A 343 -0.20 -7.79 -14.63
N ALA A 344 -0.67 -7.41 -15.83
CA ALA A 344 -0.04 -6.33 -16.60
C ALA A 344 -0.12 -5.00 -15.84
N GLU A 345 -1.31 -4.66 -15.34
CA GLU A 345 -1.54 -3.45 -14.56
C GLU A 345 -0.82 -3.49 -13.22
N THR A 346 -0.75 -4.65 -12.56
CA THR A 346 0.07 -4.82 -11.35
C THR A 346 1.53 -4.44 -11.60
N ARG A 347 2.11 -4.84 -12.74
CA ARG A 347 3.51 -4.51 -13.08
C ARG A 347 3.72 -3.03 -13.34
N ASP A 348 2.77 -2.37 -14.00
CA ASP A 348 2.87 -0.94 -14.29
C ASP A 348 2.82 -0.13 -12.98
N LEU A 349 1.90 -0.48 -12.07
CA LEU A 349 1.81 0.13 -10.74
C LEU A 349 3.02 -0.18 -9.84
N LEU A 350 3.69 -1.32 -10.04
CA LEU A 350 4.88 -1.67 -9.25
C LEU A 350 6.03 -0.70 -9.51
N ILE A 351 6.19 -0.22 -10.76
CA ILE A 351 7.20 0.77 -11.13
C ILE A 351 6.86 2.13 -10.51
N GLU A 352 5.58 2.53 -10.57
CA GLU A 352 5.09 3.78 -9.96
C GLU A 352 5.32 3.76 -8.43
N ALA A 353 4.97 2.67 -7.75
CA ALA A 353 5.15 2.51 -6.31
C ALA A 353 6.63 2.59 -5.91
N ALA A 354 7.51 1.87 -6.60
CA ALA A 354 8.96 1.89 -6.31
C ALA A 354 9.56 3.30 -6.47
N THR A 355 9.13 4.04 -7.49
CA THR A 355 9.58 5.44 -7.73
C THR A 355 9.11 6.36 -6.59
N ALA A 356 7.88 6.19 -6.12
CA ALA A 356 7.35 6.95 -4.99
C ALA A 356 8.06 6.60 -3.67
N GLU A 357 8.31 5.31 -3.41
CA GLU A 357 9.06 4.84 -2.23
C GLU A 357 10.48 5.41 -2.21
N GLU A 358 11.20 5.38 -3.33
CA GLU A 358 12.54 5.96 -3.47
C GLU A 358 12.54 7.47 -3.19
N ALA A 359 11.58 8.21 -3.74
CA ALA A 359 11.45 9.65 -3.50
C ALA A 359 11.21 10.00 -2.02
N MET A 360 10.67 9.07 -1.24
CA MET A 360 10.44 9.22 0.21
C MET A 360 11.55 8.59 1.06
N GLY A 361 12.58 8.00 0.45
CA GLY A 361 13.64 7.29 1.16
C GLY A 361 13.17 5.99 1.84
N LEU A 362 12.07 5.40 1.36
CA LEU A 362 11.55 4.12 1.84
C LEU A 362 12.12 2.96 1.02
N SER A 363 12.31 1.81 1.67
CA SER A 363 12.66 0.57 0.98
C SER A 363 11.46 -0.01 0.25
N ALA A 364 11.68 -0.51 -0.97
CA ALA A 364 10.62 -1.08 -1.79
C ALA A 364 9.96 -2.31 -1.16
N SER A 365 8.63 -2.37 -1.20
CA SER A 365 7.85 -3.48 -0.65
C SER A 365 8.01 -4.78 -1.46
N MET A 366 8.32 -5.88 -0.78
CA MET A 366 8.50 -7.20 -1.41
C MET A 366 7.24 -8.08 -1.44
N ILE A 367 6.12 -7.60 -0.86
CA ILE A 367 4.85 -8.35 -0.80
C ILE A 367 4.33 -8.66 -2.21
N VAL A 368 4.12 -7.61 -3.02
CA VAL A 368 3.55 -7.75 -4.37
C VAL A 368 4.46 -8.54 -5.31
N PRO A 369 5.79 -8.29 -5.37
CA PRO A 369 6.70 -9.12 -6.15
C PRO A 369 6.63 -10.61 -5.79
N ALA A 370 6.61 -10.97 -4.50
CA ALA A 370 6.56 -12.36 -4.07
C ALA A 370 5.22 -13.04 -4.46
N MET A 371 4.09 -12.35 -4.22
CA MET A 371 2.76 -12.85 -4.60
C MET A 371 2.63 -13.04 -6.11
N LEU A 372 3.04 -12.03 -6.89
CA LEU A 372 3.00 -12.11 -8.36
C LEU A 372 3.93 -13.21 -8.88
N GLY A 373 5.15 -13.31 -8.33
CA GLY A 373 6.11 -14.35 -8.67
C GLY A 373 5.57 -15.76 -8.46
N ALA A 374 4.88 -16.00 -7.34
CA ALA A 374 4.23 -17.28 -7.03
C ALA A 374 3.17 -17.67 -8.06
N TYR A 375 2.27 -16.75 -8.42
CA TYR A 375 1.23 -17.04 -9.42
C TYR A 375 1.77 -17.18 -10.84
N ARG A 376 2.86 -16.49 -11.18
CA ARG A 376 3.57 -16.72 -12.46
C ARG A 376 4.19 -18.12 -12.48
N GLY A 377 4.73 -18.57 -11.35
CA GLY A 377 5.27 -19.92 -11.19
C GLY A 377 6.66 -20.13 -11.78
N ARG A 378 7.46 -19.06 -11.88
CA ARG A 378 8.87 -19.14 -12.27
C ARG A 378 9.71 -19.54 -11.07
N GLU A 379 9.84 -20.85 -10.85
CA GLU A 379 10.37 -21.45 -9.62
C GLU A 379 11.52 -20.69 -8.96
N ARG A 380 12.67 -20.54 -9.64
CA ARG A 380 13.86 -19.87 -9.05
C ARG A 380 13.57 -18.42 -8.65
N SER A 381 13.06 -17.61 -9.59
CA SER A 381 12.77 -16.19 -9.34
C SER A 381 11.70 -16.01 -8.26
N ALA A 382 10.68 -16.85 -8.23
CA ALA A 382 9.65 -16.81 -7.20
C ALA A 382 10.19 -17.21 -5.83
N ALA A 383 11.00 -18.26 -5.76
CA ALA A 383 11.65 -18.72 -4.53
C ALA A 383 12.57 -17.63 -3.95
N ASP A 384 13.36 -16.96 -4.77
CA ASP A 384 14.25 -15.87 -4.35
C ASP A 384 13.47 -14.69 -3.74
N LEU A 385 12.36 -14.28 -4.38
CA LEU A 385 11.49 -13.21 -3.90
C LEU A 385 10.79 -13.59 -2.58
N ILE A 386 10.30 -14.82 -2.47
CA ILE A 386 9.69 -15.35 -1.25
C ILE A 386 10.71 -15.41 -0.10
N ALA A 387 11.93 -15.89 -0.37
CA ALA A 387 12.99 -15.93 0.63
C ALA A 387 13.47 -14.53 1.05
N ALA A 388 13.47 -13.56 0.14
CA ALA A 388 13.75 -12.16 0.48
C ALA A 388 12.67 -11.56 1.40
N LEU A 389 11.39 -11.87 1.13
CA LEU A 389 10.27 -11.43 1.96
C LEU A 389 10.34 -12.00 3.38
N GLU A 390 10.76 -13.26 3.54
CA GLU A 390 10.95 -13.88 4.85
C GLU A 390 12.09 -13.22 5.63
N ARG A 391 13.25 -13.02 4.98
CA ARG A 391 14.40 -12.36 5.61
C ARG A 391 14.07 -10.93 6.06
N ASP A 392 13.32 -10.16 5.26
CA ASP A 392 12.85 -8.83 5.66
C ASP A 392 11.93 -8.90 6.89
N GLY A 393 10.99 -9.84 6.88
CA GLY A 393 10.08 -10.07 8.00
C GLY A 393 10.79 -10.47 9.30
N GLU A 394 11.80 -11.33 9.23
CA GLU A 394 12.61 -11.72 10.37
C GLU A 394 13.44 -10.55 10.91
N HIS A 395 14.13 -9.84 10.01
CA HIS A 395 14.98 -8.71 10.37
C HIS A 395 14.21 -7.57 11.05
N ARG A 396 13.01 -7.26 10.52
CA ARG A 396 12.17 -6.16 11.02
C ARG A 396 11.16 -6.59 12.08
N GLY A 397 11.05 -7.89 12.37
CA GLY A 397 10.06 -8.42 13.31
C GLY A 397 8.60 -8.31 12.83
N LEU A 398 8.38 -8.45 11.51
CA LEU A 398 7.08 -8.39 10.84
C LEU A 398 6.58 -9.80 10.47
N GLY A 399 5.93 -10.48 11.42
CA GLY A 399 5.42 -11.84 11.22
C GLY A 399 4.40 -11.98 10.09
N ARG A 400 3.69 -10.92 9.74
CA ARG A 400 2.76 -10.92 8.59
C ARG A 400 3.46 -11.22 7.27
N LEU A 401 4.70 -10.75 7.09
CA LEU A 401 5.47 -11.01 5.87
C LEU A 401 5.80 -12.50 5.72
N LEU A 402 6.09 -13.18 6.82
CA LEU A 402 6.28 -14.63 6.84
C LEU A 402 4.97 -15.36 6.48
N GLY A 403 3.80 -14.84 6.89
CA GLY A 403 2.50 -15.36 6.46
C GLY A 403 2.30 -15.29 4.96
N VAL A 404 2.49 -14.11 4.39
CA VAL A 404 2.40 -13.90 2.94
C VAL A 404 3.40 -14.78 2.18
N ALA A 405 4.64 -14.92 2.67
CA ALA A 405 5.65 -15.76 2.06
C ALA A 405 5.24 -17.24 2.03
N ARG A 406 4.70 -17.77 3.14
CA ARG A 406 4.24 -19.16 3.22
C ARG A 406 3.02 -19.43 2.31
N CYS A 407 2.06 -18.51 2.25
CA CYS A 407 0.94 -18.61 1.30
C CYS A 407 1.43 -18.57 -0.16
N SER A 408 2.35 -17.65 -0.48
CA SER A 408 2.94 -17.54 -1.82
C SER A 408 3.69 -18.82 -2.21
N ARG A 409 4.39 -19.45 -1.26
CA ARG A 409 5.07 -20.73 -1.49
C ARG A 409 4.09 -21.87 -1.75
N ALA A 410 2.98 -21.93 -1.01
CA ALA A 410 1.93 -22.91 -1.25
C ALA A 410 1.33 -22.77 -2.66
N VAL A 411 1.03 -21.54 -3.09
CA VAL A 411 0.59 -21.23 -4.47
C VAL A 411 1.62 -21.70 -5.50
N LEU A 412 2.90 -21.34 -5.31
CA LEU A 412 3.97 -21.69 -6.24
C LEU A 412 4.05 -23.20 -6.45
N TYR A 413 4.04 -23.97 -5.38
CA TYR A 413 4.18 -25.42 -5.47
C TYR A 413 2.91 -26.13 -5.96
N ASN A 414 1.71 -25.62 -5.65
CA ASN A 414 0.47 -26.07 -6.30
C ASN A 414 0.50 -25.81 -7.82
N ALA A 415 1.00 -24.66 -8.25
CA ALA A 415 1.13 -24.30 -9.65
C ALA A 415 2.09 -25.24 -10.41
N LEU A 416 3.23 -25.58 -9.79
CA LEU A 416 4.23 -26.49 -10.34
C LEU A 416 3.79 -27.97 -10.30
N GLY A 417 2.81 -28.30 -9.44
CA GLY A 417 2.35 -29.66 -9.20
C GLY A 417 3.19 -30.42 -8.17
N ASN A 418 3.97 -29.72 -7.35
CA ASN A 418 4.72 -30.29 -6.23
C ASN A 418 3.89 -30.24 -4.95
N TYR A 419 2.87 -31.09 -4.88
CA TYR A 419 1.88 -31.07 -3.80
C TYR A 419 2.43 -31.33 -2.39
N PRO A 420 3.46 -32.18 -2.17
CA PRO A 420 4.06 -32.33 -0.84
C PRO A 420 4.62 -31.01 -0.28
N LEU A 421 5.38 -30.26 -1.09
CA LEU A 421 5.91 -28.96 -0.66
C LEU A 421 4.81 -27.89 -0.54
N ALA A 422 3.77 -27.96 -1.37
CA ALA A 422 2.61 -27.09 -1.25
C ALA A 422 1.85 -27.33 0.06
N LEU A 423 1.63 -28.60 0.43
CA LEU A 423 0.96 -29.01 1.66
C LEU A 423 1.76 -28.56 2.89
N GLU A 424 3.08 -28.76 2.89
CA GLU A 424 3.95 -28.29 3.97
C GLU A 424 3.85 -26.77 4.12
N ALA A 425 4.00 -26.01 3.02
CA ALA A 425 3.93 -24.56 3.04
C ALA A 425 2.56 -24.05 3.54
N ALA A 426 1.46 -24.67 3.10
CA ALA A 426 0.12 -24.33 3.53
C ALA A 426 -0.12 -24.65 5.01
N ARG A 427 0.35 -25.81 5.52
CA ARG A 427 0.31 -26.14 6.96
C ARG A 427 1.07 -25.12 7.79
N ARG A 428 2.29 -24.77 7.38
CA ARG A 428 3.09 -23.74 8.05
C ARG A 428 2.41 -22.38 7.98
N ALA A 429 1.65 -22.06 6.93
CA ALA A 429 0.88 -20.83 6.86
C ALA A 429 -0.28 -20.82 7.88
N LEU A 430 -0.91 -21.97 8.13
CA LEU A 430 -2.05 -22.16 9.04
C LEU A 430 -1.70 -22.37 10.51
N GLU A 431 -0.41 -22.49 10.88
CA GLU A 431 0.06 -22.52 12.28
C GLU A 431 -0.40 -21.28 13.08
N TYR A 432 -0.73 -20.20 12.38
CA TYR A 432 -1.22 -18.95 12.95
C TYR A 432 -2.42 -18.43 12.16
N GLN A 433 -3.45 -17.96 12.86
CA GLN A 433 -4.66 -17.44 12.23
C GLN A 433 -4.48 -15.96 11.84
N ASP A 434 -3.81 -15.72 10.72
CA ASP A 434 -3.63 -14.37 10.18
C ASP A 434 -4.96 -13.79 9.64
N PHE A 435 -5.44 -12.70 10.24
CA PHE A 435 -6.60 -11.94 9.76
C PHE A 435 -6.38 -11.45 8.32
N ALA A 436 -7.36 -11.70 7.45
CA ALA A 436 -7.38 -11.42 6.02
C ALA A 436 -6.32 -12.20 5.19
N LEU A 437 -5.74 -13.28 5.73
CA LEU A 437 -4.83 -14.17 5.00
C LEU A 437 -5.17 -15.66 5.18
N HIS A 438 -5.84 -16.04 6.27
CA HIS A 438 -6.08 -17.44 6.63
C HIS A 438 -6.87 -18.20 5.54
N HIS A 439 -7.90 -17.59 4.96
CA HIS A 439 -8.71 -18.19 3.89
C HIS A 439 -7.89 -18.50 2.61
N TRP A 440 -6.85 -17.72 2.33
CA TRP A 440 -5.94 -17.98 1.21
C TRP A 440 -5.12 -19.26 1.46
N ALA A 441 -4.56 -19.43 2.65
CA ALA A 441 -3.83 -20.65 3.01
C ALA A 441 -4.72 -21.89 3.01
N LEU A 442 -5.96 -21.79 3.50
CA LEU A 442 -6.94 -22.89 3.46
C LEU A 442 -7.24 -23.34 2.02
N THR A 443 -7.38 -22.39 1.10
CA THR A 443 -7.61 -22.70 -0.32
C THR A 443 -6.47 -23.54 -0.91
N GLU A 444 -5.21 -23.18 -0.63
CA GLU A 444 -4.05 -23.94 -1.10
C GLU A 444 -3.90 -25.29 -0.41
N LEU A 445 -4.24 -25.38 0.89
CA LEU A 445 -4.18 -26.62 1.65
C LEU A 445 -5.13 -27.67 1.07
N VAL A 446 -6.38 -27.30 0.74
CA VAL A 446 -7.37 -28.27 0.22
C VAL A 446 -6.85 -28.93 -1.06
N GLU A 447 -6.35 -28.14 -2.02
CA GLU A 447 -5.80 -28.69 -3.27
C GLU A 447 -4.62 -29.63 -2.98
N ALA A 448 -3.65 -29.19 -2.17
CA ALA A 448 -2.45 -29.95 -1.87
C ALA A 448 -2.76 -31.25 -1.09
N ALA A 449 -3.62 -31.18 -0.08
CA ALA A 449 -4.00 -32.30 0.78
C ALA A 449 -4.72 -33.39 -0.03
N VAL A 450 -5.69 -33.02 -0.87
CA VAL A 450 -6.38 -33.97 -1.76
C VAL A 450 -5.40 -34.68 -2.69
N ARG A 451 -4.40 -33.96 -3.22
CA ARG A 451 -3.42 -34.51 -4.16
C ARG A 451 -2.39 -35.42 -3.51
N VAL A 452 -2.08 -35.19 -2.24
CA VAL A 452 -1.22 -36.07 -1.42
C VAL A 452 -2.01 -37.24 -0.84
N GLY A 453 -3.35 -37.17 -0.83
CA GLY A 453 -4.23 -38.20 -0.27
C GLY A 453 -4.56 -37.99 1.21
N ASP A 454 -4.26 -36.81 1.76
CA ASP A 454 -4.57 -36.45 3.15
C ASP A 454 -6.02 -35.95 3.26
N GLN A 455 -6.95 -36.89 3.34
CA GLN A 455 -8.39 -36.61 3.38
C GLN A 455 -8.81 -35.86 4.65
N VAL A 456 -8.12 -36.12 5.78
CA VAL A 456 -8.43 -35.48 7.06
C VAL A 456 -8.12 -33.99 6.99
N ALA A 457 -6.90 -33.63 6.56
CA ALA A 457 -6.53 -32.22 6.43
C ALA A 457 -7.40 -31.49 5.40
N ALA A 458 -7.77 -32.15 4.30
CA ALA A 458 -8.65 -31.57 3.29
C ALA A 458 -10.07 -31.32 3.83
N ALA A 459 -10.64 -32.28 4.58
CA ALA A 459 -11.96 -32.16 5.18
C ALA A 459 -12.01 -31.06 6.25
N GLU A 460 -11.01 -30.99 7.14
CA GLU A 460 -10.92 -29.94 8.16
C GLU A 460 -10.84 -28.53 7.54
N ALA A 461 -10.04 -28.35 6.48
CA ALA A 461 -9.96 -27.07 5.80
C ALA A 461 -11.25 -26.71 5.06
N ARG A 462 -11.93 -27.69 4.46
CA ARG A 462 -13.25 -27.50 3.85
C ARG A 462 -14.29 -27.01 4.85
N GLU A 463 -14.36 -27.60 6.05
CA GLU A 463 -15.30 -27.15 7.10
C GLU A 463 -15.04 -25.70 7.53
N ARG A 464 -13.76 -25.30 7.67
CA ARG A 464 -13.40 -23.90 7.98
C ARG A 464 -13.79 -22.94 6.84
N LEU A 465 -13.64 -23.38 5.59
CA LEU A 465 -14.10 -22.60 4.42
C LEU A 465 -15.63 -22.55 4.32
N ALA A 466 -16.33 -23.58 4.81
CA ALA A 466 -17.80 -23.58 4.89
C ALA A 466 -18.31 -22.53 5.87
N ASP A 467 -17.63 -22.36 7.01
CA ASP A 467 -17.94 -21.26 7.95
C ASP A 467 -17.71 -19.89 7.29
N TRP A 468 -16.55 -19.70 6.65
CA TRP A 468 -16.25 -18.45 5.92
C TRP A 468 -17.27 -18.15 4.81
N ALA A 469 -17.75 -19.15 4.08
CA ALA A 469 -18.75 -19.02 3.02
C ALA A 469 -20.10 -18.46 3.51
N ARG A 470 -20.39 -18.54 4.82
CA ARG A 470 -21.59 -17.91 5.42
C ARG A 470 -21.57 -16.39 5.33
N ALA A 471 -20.42 -15.76 5.07
CA ALA A 471 -20.33 -14.32 4.77
C ALA A 471 -21.14 -13.94 3.50
N GLY A 472 -21.40 -14.91 2.62
CA GLY A 472 -22.29 -14.77 1.47
C GLY A 472 -21.70 -14.02 0.28
N THR A 473 -20.37 -13.85 0.23
CA THR A 473 -19.70 -13.21 -0.91
C THR A 473 -19.34 -14.23 -1.98
N PRO A 474 -19.28 -13.82 -3.27
CA PRO A 474 -18.90 -14.72 -4.36
C PRO A 474 -17.52 -15.36 -4.15
N TRP A 475 -16.56 -14.65 -3.54
CA TRP A 475 -15.25 -15.23 -3.25
C TRP A 475 -15.36 -16.39 -2.26
N ALA A 476 -16.00 -16.17 -1.12
CA ALA A 476 -16.09 -17.17 -0.06
C ALA A 476 -16.90 -18.39 -0.51
N GLN A 477 -18.04 -18.15 -1.18
CA GLN A 477 -18.88 -19.21 -1.72
C GLN A 477 -18.19 -20.02 -2.81
N GLY A 478 -17.47 -19.36 -3.72
CA GLY A 478 -16.74 -20.03 -4.80
C GLY A 478 -15.60 -20.91 -4.28
N VAL A 479 -14.85 -20.44 -3.27
CA VAL A 479 -13.78 -21.22 -2.64
C VAL A 479 -14.34 -22.44 -1.93
N HIS A 480 -15.43 -22.30 -1.18
CA HIS A 480 -16.08 -23.44 -0.54
C HIS A 480 -16.63 -24.45 -1.56
N ALA A 481 -17.31 -24.00 -2.62
CA ALA A 481 -17.79 -24.88 -3.69
C ALA A 481 -16.64 -25.63 -4.38
N LEU A 482 -15.49 -24.98 -4.58
CA LEU A 482 -14.30 -25.65 -5.12
C LEU A 482 -13.75 -26.69 -4.14
N ALA A 483 -13.72 -26.38 -2.84
CA ALA A 483 -13.26 -27.31 -1.82
C ALA A 483 -14.14 -28.57 -1.76
N GLU A 484 -15.47 -28.39 -1.77
CA GLU A 484 -16.46 -29.49 -1.89
C GLU A 484 -16.18 -30.38 -3.11
N ALA A 485 -15.91 -29.76 -4.27
CA ALA A 485 -15.66 -30.49 -5.51
C ALA A 485 -14.34 -31.28 -5.49
N LEU A 486 -13.32 -30.79 -4.76
CA LEU A 486 -12.02 -31.43 -4.64
C LEU A 486 -12.02 -32.58 -3.63
N THR A 487 -12.76 -32.45 -2.53
CA THR A 487 -12.85 -33.47 -1.47
C THR A 487 -13.86 -34.57 -1.78
N ALA A 488 -14.65 -34.42 -2.85
CA ALA A 488 -15.56 -35.47 -3.29
C ALA A 488 -14.79 -36.79 -3.54
N ALA A 489 -15.29 -37.90 -2.99
CA ALA A 489 -14.57 -39.17 -2.96
C ALA A 489 -14.14 -39.64 -4.38
N PRO A 490 -12.86 -40.03 -4.57
CA PRO A 490 -12.43 -40.62 -5.83
C PRO A 490 -13.13 -41.98 -6.04
N ALA A 491 -13.52 -42.26 -7.29
CA ALA A 491 -14.11 -43.56 -7.64
C ALA A 491 -13.10 -44.67 -7.32
N ALA A 492 -13.45 -45.60 -6.43
CA ALA A 492 -12.75 -46.88 -6.38
C ALA A 492 -12.97 -47.59 -7.73
N VAL A 493 -11.88 -48.07 -8.34
CA VAL A 493 -11.93 -48.84 -9.58
C VAL A 493 -12.67 -50.16 -9.28
N GLY A 494 -13.93 -50.27 -9.69
CA GLY A 494 -14.72 -51.52 -9.57
C GLY A 494 -16.19 -51.35 -9.20
N GLU A 495 -16.64 -50.20 -8.67
CA GLU A 495 -18.00 -50.02 -8.15
C GLU A 495 -18.94 -49.24 -9.12
N SER A 496 -18.76 -49.41 -10.43
CA SER A 496 -19.37 -48.57 -11.48
C SER A 496 -20.90 -48.71 -11.67
N THR A 497 -21.60 -49.45 -10.81
CA THR A 497 -23.00 -49.89 -11.06
C THR A 497 -24.02 -49.38 -10.04
N ARG A 498 -23.63 -48.57 -9.04
CA ARG A 498 -24.59 -48.00 -8.07
C ARG A 498 -25.27 -46.72 -8.61
N PRO A 499 -26.62 -46.60 -8.53
CA PRO A 499 -27.34 -45.37 -8.90
C PRO A 499 -26.83 -44.11 -8.19
N ASP A 500 -26.41 -44.26 -6.94
CA ASP A 500 -25.89 -43.17 -6.10
C ASP A 500 -24.61 -42.54 -6.70
N ARG A 501 -23.85 -43.31 -7.50
CA ARG A 501 -22.60 -42.84 -8.10
C ARG A 501 -22.82 -41.79 -9.19
N ALA A 502 -23.85 -41.97 -10.01
CA ALA A 502 -24.17 -40.99 -11.05
C ALA A 502 -24.62 -39.66 -10.44
N ALA A 503 -25.35 -39.72 -9.32
CA ALA A 503 -25.75 -38.54 -8.55
C ALA A 503 -24.54 -37.84 -7.93
N GLU A 504 -23.61 -38.57 -7.32
CA GLU A 504 -22.36 -38.00 -6.76
C GLU A 504 -21.48 -37.32 -7.81
N VAL A 505 -21.34 -37.93 -9.00
CA VAL A 505 -20.58 -37.35 -10.12
C VAL A 505 -21.25 -36.08 -10.62
N ALA A 506 -22.59 -36.08 -10.77
CA ALA A 506 -23.35 -34.90 -11.16
C ALA A 506 -23.26 -33.78 -10.12
N GLN A 507 -23.30 -34.13 -8.83
CA GLN A 507 -23.13 -33.18 -7.73
C GLN A 507 -21.73 -32.55 -7.73
N THR A 508 -20.68 -33.36 -7.89
CA THR A 508 -19.29 -32.88 -7.98
C THR A 508 -19.10 -31.93 -9.17
N GLU A 509 -19.66 -32.28 -10.32
CA GLU A 509 -19.66 -31.43 -11.51
C GLU A 509 -20.41 -30.10 -11.28
N SER A 510 -21.56 -30.15 -10.62
CA SER A 510 -22.33 -28.96 -10.23
C SER A 510 -21.50 -28.03 -9.34
N ARG A 511 -20.77 -28.58 -8.36
CA ARG A 511 -19.88 -27.81 -7.47
C ARG A 511 -18.74 -27.10 -8.22
N TYR A 512 -18.11 -27.74 -9.20
CA TYR A 512 -17.11 -27.08 -10.05
C TYR A 512 -17.71 -25.91 -10.84
N ARG A 513 -18.89 -26.10 -11.44
CA ARG A 513 -19.58 -25.04 -12.17
C ARG A 513 -20.00 -23.89 -11.26
N GLU A 514 -20.54 -24.20 -10.09
CA GLU A 514 -20.92 -23.24 -9.06
C GLU A 514 -19.70 -22.40 -8.65
N ALA A 515 -18.54 -23.03 -8.40
CA ALA A 515 -17.31 -22.32 -8.08
C ALA A 515 -16.87 -21.36 -9.21
N ILE A 516 -16.89 -21.82 -10.47
CA ILE A 516 -16.52 -21.01 -11.64
C ILE A 516 -17.45 -19.80 -11.77
N ASP A 517 -18.76 -20.00 -11.62
CA ASP A 517 -19.77 -18.95 -11.72
C ASP A 517 -19.64 -17.90 -10.59
N HIS A 518 -19.43 -18.33 -9.35
CA HIS A 518 -19.14 -17.42 -8.24
C HIS A 518 -17.85 -16.61 -8.49
N PHE A 519 -16.79 -17.23 -9.00
CA PHE A 519 -15.55 -16.52 -9.32
C PHE A 519 -15.70 -15.56 -10.49
N ASP A 520 -16.58 -15.85 -11.45
CA ASP A 520 -16.91 -14.93 -12.54
C ASP A 520 -17.68 -13.71 -12.01
N ARG A 521 -18.74 -13.93 -11.23
CA ARG A 521 -19.53 -12.87 -10.56
C ARG A 521 -18.69 -11.99 -9.63
N GLY A 522 -17.70 -12.59 -8.96
CA GLY A 522 -16.77 -11.89 -8.06
C GLY A 522 -15.57 -11.23 -8.75
N GLY A 523 -15.38 -11.42 -10.06
CA GLY A 523 -14.21 -10.90 -10.79
C GLY A 523 -12.87 -11.54 -10.38
N LEU A 524 -12.87 -12.76 -9.85
CA LEU A 524 -11.70 -13.47 -9.33
C LEU A 524 -11.00 -14.26 -10.45
N GLY A 525 -10.41 -13.55 -11.41
CA GLY A 525 -9.83 -14.13 -12.62
C GLY A 525 -8.82 -15.25 -12.38
N VAL A 526 -7.99 -15.14 -11.33
CA VAL A 526 -7.02 -16.20 -10.96
C VAL A 526 -7.74 -17.47 -10.51
N LEU A 527 -8.70 -17.36 -9.60
CA LEU A 527 -9.43 -18.52 -9.08
C LEU A 527 -10.33 -19.14 -10.15
N ARG A 528 -11.00 -18.32 -10.97
CA ARG A 528 -11.77 -18.80 -12.13
C ARG A 528 -10.92 -19.66 -13.06
N THR A 529 -9.73 -19.20 -13.41
CA THR A 529 -8.80 -19.92 -14.29
C THR A 529 -8.33 -21.23 -13.66
N ARG A 530 -8.01 -21.21 -12.36
CA ARG A 530 -7.61 -22.42 -11.61
C ARG A 530 -8.75 -23.43 -11.49
N SER A 531 -9.98 -23.00 -11.24
CA SER A 531 -11.14 -23.88 -11.16
C SER A 531 -11.40 -24.60 -12.47
N ARG A 532 -11.28 -23.91 -13.61
CA ARG A 532 -11.40 -24.55 -14.93
C ARG A 532 -10.31 -25.59 -15.18
N LEU A 533 -9.06 -25.31 -14.77
CA LEU A 533 -7.99 -26.30 -14.82
C LEU A 533 -8.33 -27.55 -13.99
N LEU A 534 -8.71 -27.37 -12.73
CA LEU A 534 -9.05 -28.48 -11.82
C LEU A 534 -10.27 -29.26 -12.29
N PHE A 535 -11.29 -28.58 -12.81
CA PHE A 535 -12.48 -29.21 -13.37
C PHE A 535 -12.15 -30.02 -14.62
N GLY A 536 -11.31 -29.49 -15.52
CA GLY A 536 -10.81 -30.21 -16.69
C GLY A 536 -10.00 -31.46 -16.34
N GLU A 537 -9.13 -31.37 -15.32
CA GLU A 537 -8.39 -32.51 -14.77
C GLU A 537 -9.33 -33.59 -14.19
N TRP A 538 -10.38 -33.16 -13.46
CA TRP A 538 -11.41 -34.05 -12.97
C TRP A 538 -12.20 -34.73 -14.10
N LEU A 539 -12.67 -33.98 -15.11
CA LEU A 539 -13.38 -34.52 -16.27
C LEU A 539 -12.54 -35.54 -17.04
N ARG A 540 -11.22 -35.30 -17.17
CA ARG A 540 -10.31 -36.27 -17.79
C ARG A 540 -10.25 -37.56 -16.97
N ARG A 541 -10.16 -37.49 -15.65
CA ARG A 541 -10.20 -38.67 -14.76
C ARG A 541 -11.53 -39.43 -14.82
N GLN A 542 -12.63 -38.74 -15.11
CA GLN A 542 -13.94 -39.35 -15.42
C GLN A 542 -14.05 -39.88 -16.88
N ASN A 543 -12.94 -39.92 -17.63
CA ASN A 543 -12.88 -40.31 -19.04
C ASN A 543 -13.73 -39.46 -20.01
N ARG A 544 -14.16 -38.25 -19.60
CA ARG A 544 -14.95 -37.30 -20.41
C ARG A 544 -14.07 -36.36 -21.23
N ARG A 545 -13.23 -36.93 -22.10
CA ARG A 545 -12.14 -36.21 -22.81
C ARG A 545 -12.59 -34.98 -23.59
N ALA A 546 -13.72 -35.06 -24.30
CA ALA A 546 -14.22 -33.94 -25.11
C ALA A 546 -14.54 -32.72 -24.26
N GLN A 547 -15.18 -32.93 -23.10
CA GLN A 547 -15.55 -31.85 -22.18
C GLN A 547 -14.33 -31.36 -21.39
N ALA A 548 -13.42 -32.27 -21.01
CA ALA A 548 -12.15 -31.90 -20.39
C ALA A 548 -11.36 -30.92 -21.27
N ARG A 549 -11.30 -31.15 -22.59
CA ARG A 549 -10.61 -30.24 -23.53
C ARG A 549 -11.18 -28.84 -23.54
N VAL A 550 -12.51 -28.68 -23.44
CA VAL A 550 -13.15 -27.36 -23.38
C VAL A 550 -12.63 -26.55 -22.19
N GLU A 551 -12.67 -27.15 -21.00
CA GLU A 551 -12.24 -26.48 -19.77
C GLU A 551 -10.73 -26.26 -19.70
N LEU A 552 -9.94 -27.26 -20.12
CA LEU A 552 -8.49 -27.16 -20.11
C LEU A 552 -7.95 -26.16 -21.14
N ARG A 553 -8.58 -26.02 -22.33
CA ARG A 553 -8.23 -24.99 -23.31
C ARG A 553 -8.49 -23.60 -22.75
N ALA A 554 -9.70 -23.37 -22.22
CA ALA A 554 -10.05 -22.09 -21.62
C ALA A 554 -9.09 -21.71 -20.47
N ALA A 555 -8.74 -22.68 -19.62
CA ALA A 555 -7.75 -22.49 -18.56
C ALA A 555 -6.35 -22.18 -19.11
N HIS A 556 -5.88 -22.92 -20.13
CA HIS A 556 -4.57 -22.70 -20.74
C HIS A 556 -4.45 -21.31 -21.39
N GLU A 557 -5.44 -20.93 -22.21
CA GLU A 557 -5.47 -19.64 -22.89
C GLU A 557 -5.50 -18.48 -21.90
N THR A 558 -6.37 -18.54 -20.90
CA THR A 558 -6.49 -17.48 -19.88
C THR A 558 -5.25 -17.40 -18.99
N ALA A 559 -4.67 -18.55 -18.59
CA ALA A 559 -3.45 -18.58 -17.80
C ALA A 559 -2.25 -18.02 -18.59
N ALA A 560 -2.13 -18.37 -19.87
CA ALA A 560 -1.06 -17.87 -20.74
C ALA A 560 -1.19 -16.36 -20.97
N ALA A 561 -2.39 -15.86 -21.25
CA ALA A 561 -2.66 -14.43 -21.45
C ALA A 561 -2.40 -13.60 -20.19
N THR A 562 -2.81 -14.11 -19.02
CA THR A 562 -2.58 -13.47 -17.72
C THR A 562 -1.10 -13.51 -17.30
N GLY A 563 -0.36 -14.53 -17.72
CA GLY A 563 1.03 -14.77 -17.31
C GLY A 563 1.19 -15.73 -16.13
N MET A 564 0.17 -16.57 -15.85
CA MET A 564 0.22 -17.68 -14.89
C MET A 564 0.93 -18.89 -15.51
N GLU A 565 2.21 -18.75 -15.82
CA GLU A 565 2.99 -19.64 -16.68
C GLU A 565 3.00 -21.11 -16.20
N ALA A 566 3.18 -21.36 -14.90
CA ALA A 566 3.17 -22.74 -14.38
C ALA A 566 1.79 -23.40 -14.48
N PHE A 567 0.70 -22.65 -14.23
CA PHE A 567 -0.66 -23.16 -14.40
C PHE A 567 -0.98 -23.40 -15.88
N ALA A 568 -0.54 -22.52 -16.78
CA ALA A 568 -0.69 -22.71 -18.22
C ALA A 568 0.03 -23.98 -18.70
N GLU A 569 1.25 -24.24 -18.19
CA GLU A 569 2.01 -25.45 -18.51
C GLU A 569 1.36 -26.72 -17.94
N ARG A 570 0.77 -26.65 -16.74
CA ARG A 570 -0.03 -27.74 -16.17
C ARG A 570 -1.26 -28.05 -17.02
N ALA A 571 -2.04 -27.03 -17.41
CA ALA A 571 -3.18 -27.20 -18.32
C ALA A 571 -2.77 -27.83 -19.67
N ARG A 572 -1.63 -27.41 -20.21
CA ARG A 572 -1.06 -27.96 -21.46
C ARG A 572 -0.72 -29.44 -21.34
N ARG A 573 -0.09 -29.86 -20.24
CA ARG A 573 0.24 -31.28 -19.96
C ARG A 573 -1.03 -32.13 -19.92
N GLU A 574 -2.07 -31.63 -19.28
CA GLU A 574 -3.37 -32.32 -19.19
C GLU A 574 -4.09 -32.40 -20.54
N LEU A 575 -4.00 -31.35 -21.39
CA LEU A 575 -4.51 -31.38 -22.76
C LEU A 575 -3.80 -32.42 -23.63
N LEU A 576 -2.46 -32.47 -23.57
CA LEU A 576 -1.68 -33.51 -24.26
C LEU A 576 -2.12 -34.92 -23.84
N ALA A 577 -2.41 -35.13 -22.54
CA ALA A 577 -2.89 -36.39 -22.02
C ALA A 577 -4.30 -36.78 -22.54
N THR A 578 -5.06 -35.86 -23.14
CA THR A 578 -6.30 -36.19 -23.85
C THR A 578 -6.09 -36.61 -25.31
N GLY A 579 -4.85 -36.60 -25.80
CA GLY A 579 -4.50 -36.86 -27.21
C GLY A 579 -4.59 -35.63 -28.12
N GLU A 580 -4.67 -34.43 -27.54
CA GLU A 580 -4.71 -33.17 -28.30
C GLU A 580 -3.31 -32.54 -28.40
N THR A 581 -2.89 -32.15 -29.60
CA THR A 581 -1.63 -31.43 -29.83
C THR A 581 -1.81 -29.93 -29.62
N VAL A 582 -1.57 -29.45 -28.40
CA VAL A 582 -1.53 -28.01 -28.12
C VAL A 582 -0.19 -27.45 -28.59
N ARG A 583 -0.19 -26.58 -29.60
CA ARG A 583 1.01 -25.80 -29.95
C ARG A 583 1.41 -24.96 -28.75
N ARG A 584 2.66 -25.11 -28.31
CA ARG A 584 3.28 -24.19 -27.35
C ARG A 584 3.28 -22.81 -28.02
N ARG A 585 2.37 -21.91 -27.66
CA ARG A 585 2.61 -20.48 -27.88
C ARG A 585 3.76 -20.11 -26.96
N SER A 586 4.99 -20.34 -27.41
CA SER A 586 6.13 -19.63 -26.87
C SER A 586 5.81 -18.15 -27.10
N VAL A 587 5.62 -17.40 -26.02
CA VAL A 587 5.75 -15.94 -26.06
C VAL A 587 7.23 -15.68 -26.31
N GLY A 588 7.60 -15.82 -27.59
CA GLY A 588 8.90 -15.57 -28.15
C GLY A 588 8.78 -14.46 -29.20
N ALA A 589 8.02 -13.42 -28.91
CA ALA A 589 8.40 -12.09 -29.38
C ALA A 589 9.49 -11.62 -28.40
N PRO A 590 10.64 -11.11 -28.86
CA PRO A 590 11.65 -10.62 -27.94
C PRO A 590 11.04 -9.50 -27.12
N VAL A 591 10.86 -9.76 -25.83
CA VAL A 591 10.36 -8.77 -24.88
C VAL A 591 11.36 -7.63 -24.89
N LEU A 592 10.98 -6.53 -25.53
CA LEU A 592 11.65 -5.26 -25.36
C LEU A 592 11.78 -5.02 -23.86
N THR A 593 12.95 -4.57 -23.41
CA THR A 593 13.11 -4.16 -22.01
C THR A 593 12.12 -3.04 -21.69
N PRO A 594 11.80 -2.76 -20.42
CA PRO A 594 10.90 -1.66 -20.06
C PRO A 594 11.33 -0.32 -20.69
N GLN A 595 12.64 -0.07 -20.72
CA GLN A 595 13.22 1.12 -21.34
C GLN A 595 13.07 1.13 -22.86
N GLU A 596 13.29 -0.02 -23.53
CA GLU A 596 13.07 -0.17 -24.97
C GLU A 596 11.57 -0.03 -25.33
N THR A 597 10.67 -0.52 -24.49
CA THR A 597 9.21 -0.41 -24.68
C THR A 597 8.75 1.04 -24.52
N GLN A 598 9.26 1.76 -23.52
CA GLN A 598 8.95 3.17 -23.30
C GLN A 598 9.46 4.04 -24.45
N ILE A 599 10.68 3.79 -24.92
CA ILE A 599 11.25 4.46 -26.11
C ILE A 599 10.40 4.15 -27.36
N ALA A 600 10.01 2.89 -27.57
CA ALA A 600 9.17 2.48 -28.70
C ALA A 600 7.79 3.17 -28.70
N ARG A 601 7.13 3.26 -27.53
CA ARG A 601 5.84 3.95 -27.38
C ARG A 601 5.93 5.45 -27.68
N LEU A 602 6.97 6.12 -27.18
CA LEU A 602 7.16 7.55 -27.48
C LEU A 602 7.49 7.78 -28.96
N VAL A 603 8.15 6.82 -29.59
CA VAL A 603 8.38 6.85 -31.04
C VAL A 603 7.08 6.76 -31.84
N ILE A 604 6.17 5.86 -31.45
CA ILE A 604 4.84 5.70 -32.04
C ILE A 604 4.00 6.96 -31.83
N ALA A 605 4.09 7.59 -30.65
CA ALA A 605 3.45 8.86 -30.35
C ALA A 605 4.04 10.07 -31.11
N GLY A 606 5.03 9.85 -32.00
CA GLY A 606 5.57 10.88 -32.89
C GLY A 606 6.76 11.68 -32.34
N HIS A 607 7.28 11.38 -31.14
CA HIS A 607 8.35 12.16 -30.53
C HIS A 607 9.74 11.94 -31.18
N SER A 608 10.48 12.99 -31.46
CA SER A 608 11.87 12.92 -31.95
C SER A 608 12.84 12.35 -30.89
N ASN A 609 14.03 11.88 -31.30
CA ASN A 609 15.03 11.34 -30.35
C ASN A 609 15.49 12.39 -29.31
N ALA A 610 15.45 13.68 -29.66
CA ALA A 610 15.78 14.77 -28.74
C ALA A 610 14.68 14.96 -27.67
N GLU A 611 13.41 14.90 -28.07
CA GLU A 611 12.27 15.01 -27.14
C GLU A 611 12.16 13.78 -26.23
N ILE A 612 12.36 12.58 -26.79
CA ILE A 612 12.45 11.33 -26.01
C ILE A 612 13.60 11.41 -25.02
N GLY A 613 14.76 11.92 -25.45
CA GLY A 613 15.91 12.14 -24.58
C GLY A 613 15.60 13.10 -23.44
N ALA A 614 14.90 14.21 -23.71
CA ALA A 614 14.48 15.16 -22.69
C ALA A 614 13.45 14.57 -21.71
N GLN A 615 12.49 13.77 -22.19
CA GLN A 615 11.47 13.14 -21.36
C GLN A 615 12.00 11.99 -20.50
N LEU A 616 12.99 11.25 -21.02
CA LEU A 616 13.57 10.08 -20.35
C LEU A 616 14.92 10.37 -19.68
N PHE A 617 15.38 11.62 -19.70
CA PHE A 617 16.71 12.03 -19.22
C PHE A 617 17.87 11.25 -19.86
N LEU A 618 17.74 10.94 -21.16
CA LEU A 618 18.75 10.23 -21.96
C LEU A 618 19.33 11.15 -23.03
N SER A 619 20.59 10.92 -23.42
CA SER A 619 21.12 11.61 -24.60
C SER A 619 20.41 11.15 -25.88
N PRO A 620 20.24 12.00 -26.91
CA PRO A 620 19.66 11.59 -28.19
C PRO A 620 20.38 10.37 -28.83
N ARG A 621 21.68 10.25 -28.56
CA ARG A 621 22.53 9.13 -29.01
C ARG A 621 22.23 7.82 -28.26
N THR A 622 21.87 7.92 -26.99
CA THR A 622 21.43 6.77 -26.18
C THR A 622 20.07 6.26 -26.67
N VAL A 623 19.14 7.18 -27.02
CA VAL A 623 17.86 6.83 -27.63
C VAL A 623 18.04 6.12 -28.97
N GLU A 624 18.94 6.61 -29.83
CA GLU A 624 19.27 5.96 -31.11
C GLU A 624 19.82 4.54 -30.91
N TRP A 625 20.69 4.35 -29.92
CA TRP A 625 21.24 3.03 -29.58
C TRP A 625 20.15 2.05 -29.12
N HIS A 626 19.23 2.49 -28.26
CA HIS A 626 18.09 1.66 -27.85
C HIS A 626 17.17 1.35 -29.03
N LEU A 627 16.94 2.30 -29.94
CA LEU A 627 16.13 2.07 -31.14
C LEU A 627 16.76 1.04 -32.08
N ARG A 628 18.08 1.05 -32.26
CA ARG A 628 18.76 -0.02 -33.02
C ARG A 628 18.54 -1.38 -32.39
N LYS A 629 18.62 -1.49 -31.06
CA LYS A 629 18.30 -2.73 -30.35
C LYS A 629 16.84 -3.15 -30.50
N VAL A 630 15.91 -2.19 -30.43
CA VAL A 630 14.47 -2.43 -30.68
C VAL A 630 14.27 -2.97 -32.09
N PHE A 631 14.88 -2.36 -33.10
CA PHE A 631 14.77 -2.78 -34.50
C PHE A 631 15.36 -4.18 -34.72
N THR A 632 16.54 -4.46 -34.18
CA THR A 632 17.15 -5.79 -34.25
C THR A 632 16.31 -6.84 -33.54
N LYS A 633 15.69 -6.50 -32.40
CA LYS A 633 14.81 -7.42 -31.68
C LYS A 633 13.51 -7.66 -32.44
N LEU A 634 12.87 -6.62 -32.96
CA LEU A 634 11.59 -6.73 -33.65
C LEU A 634 11.73 -7.14 -35.13
N GLU A 635 12.95 -7.41 -35.61
CA GLU A 635 13.25 -7.73 -37.02
C GLU A 635 12.73 -6.70 -38.03
N ILE A 636 12.70 -5.42 -37.63
CA ILE A 636 12.30 -4.30 -38.49
C ILE A 636 13.48 -3.42 -38.87
N SER A 637 13.35 -2.71 -39.97
CA SER A 637 14.43 -1.90 -40.56
C SER A 637 14.19 -0.39 -40.48
N SER A 638 12.96 0.02 -40.16
CA SER A 638 12.61 1.45 -40.09
C SER A 638 11.65 1.81 -38.95
N ARG A 639 11.71 3.09 -38.57
CA ARG A 639 10.82 3.70 -37.57
C ARG A 639 9.34 3.63 -37.96
N ARG A 640 9.03 3.58 -39.26
CA ARG A 640 7.65 3.48 -39.78
C ARG A 640 7.06 2.08 -39.60
N GLU A 641 7.90 1.04 -39.59
CA GLU A 641 7.47 -0.35 -39.38
C GLU A 641 7.11 -0.65 -37.92
N LEU A 642 7.59 0.17 -36.97
CA LEU A 642 7.36 -0.03 -35.54
C LEU A 642 5.87 0.05 -35.16
N ASP A 643 5.11 0.91 -35.85
CA ASP A 643 3.68 1.12 -35.61
C ASP A 643 2.84 -0.09 -36.06
N GLY A 644 3.23 -0.73 -37.17
CA GLY A 644 2.57 -1.93 -37.70
C GLY A 644 2.79 -3.18 -36.85
N VAL A 645 4.00 -3.38 -36.31
CA VAL A 645 4.36 -4.57 -35.52
C VAL A 645 3.73 -4.56 -34.12
N LEU A 646 3.53 -3.39 -33.52
CA LEU A 646 2.97 -3.28 -32.16
C LEU A 646 1.44 -3.10 -32.13
N SER A 647 0.82 -2.69 -33.25
CA SER A 647 -0.64 -2.55 -33.38
C SER A 647 -1.35 -3.84 -33.84
N GLY A 648 -0.60 -4.91 -34.14
CA GLY A 648 -1.17 -6.21 -34.51
C GLY A 648 -1.56 -6.37 -35.99
N ASP A 649 -1.24 -5.39 -36.84
CA ASP A 649 -1.50 -5.41 -38.28
C ASP A 649 -0.18 -5.58 -39.06
N ALA A 650 0.32 -6.81 -39.11
CA ALA A 650 1.27 -7.26 -40.12
C ALA A 650 1.19 -8.79 -40.27
N ARG A 651 0.43 -9.21 -41.30
CA ARG A 651 0.30 -10.53 -41.96
C ARG A 651 0.79 -11.80 -41.26
#